data_AF-A0AAE0DHB3-F1
#
_entry.id   AF-A0AAE0DHB3-F1
#
_cell.length_a   1.000
_cell.length_b   1.000
_cell.length_c   1.000
_cell.angle_alpha   90.00
_cell.angle_beta   90.00
_cell.angle_gamma   90.00
#
_symmetry.space_group_name_H-M   'P 1'
#
loop_
_entity.id
_entity.type
_entity.pdbx_description
1 polymer ?
#
loop_
_entity_poly.entity_id
_entity_poly.type
_entity_poly.pdbx_seq_one_letter_code
_entity_poly.pdbx_strand_id
1 'polypeptide(L)'
;MAERSNNSSSSARPQYHHFIPRFLLRNFAVFKHPGKITPKTSSSKKKSPPVPNRLNLLNLETGKLEQADVGHTFGFVDMYRDFDVSEPNQYDLEKRLSRLESDTSEIFRKAKRMHDAGKDEVQLSRKEKDLVRRFLFIMLYRNRTQAGRYEKSAEDYDSNDREFMLAYMNEKGFKRPRDVWFANIRAFLDVDLSTEPQVWKKQIEQRAFPHDAQWFFNNVQMSFLAFCTPEEDADEFILTQNAYSIFEGPNSARAWTDYHIFAPVSPKLMLVTRSFLLPSGFEEDETNRKMLLEATKSMHEVPEMSGSCLEDLPVAKARNNYTKVVNGKIELLHTKMSRDKHFFYFRFFPIKNLHVQKINAIFLEEALGTIAIVYKSPASLSRALEFYLLDDSLRIKQMYRAPPTNVFENDVWGKWSEDKAAPYLQLLERIAKELGTTVVTKFTLIDPGRASLGSALGTVQTDVYGKLGGTASTLIYDLDQANCLVQLVIKSDSMTRMQSKDSRDVMRQNRVELISSLPPRRVWLFVKQLRDLSKRNPKTRQLLPGQTSSPEGVEDAFANAYNVFKPNHLSRMIYKVADLETFTTWHPDVGLVRNFRSLEEDGHHVMEEIEMVFDNPGSIRDCGIKAIEGAVRILATQPCPPRHAIDTNTVYGFLSDEQLQELWLRNGVEMTFDTIMKDVLGESELQELKHVMFRHLYRVEFGGRVRG
;
A
#
# COMPACT_ATOMS: atom_id res chain seq x y z
N MET A 1 42.85 45.65 46.06
CA MET A 1 42.49 44.26 45.73
C MET A 1 41.04 44.03 46.10
N ALA A 2 40.17 43.92 45.09
CA ALA A 2 38.83 43.32 45.18
C ALA A 2 38.33 43.20 43.73
N GLU A 3 38.61 42.06 43.10
CA GLU A 3 38.10 41.70 41.78
C GLU A 3 36.60 41.38 41.86
N ARG A 4 35.83 42.04 41.00
CA ARG A 4 34.45 41.66 40.69
C ARG A 4 34.48 40.60 39.59
N SER A 5 34.08 39.38 39.92
CA SER A 5 33.81 38.34 38.95
C SER A 5 32.51 38.65 38.20
N ASN A 6 32.63 38.94 36.90
CA ASN A 6 31.51 38.92 35.96
C ASN A 6 31.21 37.47 35.61
N ASN A 7 30.20 36.90 36.25
CA ASN A 7 29.62 35.61 35.84
C ASN A 7 28.33 35.90 35.06
N SER A 8 28.45 36.10 33.75
CA SER A 8 27.29 36.17 32.84
C SER A 8 27.15 34.85 32.08
N SER A 9 26.44 33.89 32.67
CA SER A 9 25.86 32.77 31.93
C SER A 9 24.68 33.29 31.11
N SER A 10 24.93 33.70 29.85
CA SER A 10 23.88 34.08 28.92
C SER A 10 23.11 32.82 28.48
N SER A 11 21.98 32.52 29.11
CA SER A 11 21.03 31.55 28.57
C SER A 11 20.46 32.08 27.26
N ALA A 12 20.83 31.47 26.15
CA ALA A 12 20.42 31.93 24.82
C ALA A 12 18.90 31.76 24.62
N ARG A 13 18.27 32.78 24.01
CA ARG A 13 16.81 32.86 23.82
C ARG A 13 16.30 31.73 22.90
N PRO A 14 15.11 31.16 23.17
CA PRO A 14 14.52 30.17 22.29
C PRO A 14 14.23 30.75 20.90
N GLN A 15 14.48 29.97 19.85
CA GLN A 15 14.37 30.36 18.45
C GLN A 15 13.35 29.49 17.71
N TYR A 16 12.41 30.15 17.03
CA TYR A 16 11.36 29.47 16.26
C TYR A 16 11.84 29.19 14.83
N HIS A 17 11.92 27.92 14.47
CA HIS A 17 12.42 27.41 13.19
C HIS A 17 11.26 26.90 12.34
N HIS A 18 11.15 27.36 11.10
CA HIS A 18 10.08 26.94 10.21
C HIS A 18 10.44 25.64 9.47
N PHE A 19 9.54 24.64 9.53
CA PHE A 19 9.63 23.46 8.66
C PHE A 19 9.40 23.85 7.21
N ILE A 20 8.51 24.82 6.96
CA ILE A 20 8.29 25.43 5.64
C ILE A 20 8.80 26.88 5.68
N PRO A 21 9.88 27.23 4.96
CA PRO A 21 10.47 28.56 5.00
C PRO A 21 9.45 29.68 4.79
N ARG A 22 9.56 30.73 5.61
CA ARG A 22 8.64 31.88 5.57
C ARG A 22 8.49 32.51 4.18
N PHE A 23 9.54 32.49 3.36
CA PHE A 23 9.47 33.08 2.02
C PHE A 23 8.50 32.34 1.10
N LEU A 24 8.29 31.03 1.31
CA LEU A 24 7.30 30.22 0.60
C LEU A 24 5.91 30.51 1.12
N LEU A 25 5.72 30.50 2.45
CA LEU A 25 4.44 30.84 3.08
C LEU A 25 3.93 32.22 2.65
N ARG A 26 4.82 33.22 2.53
CA ARG A 26 4.45 34.55 2.02
C ARG A 26 3.82 34.53 0.63
N ASN A 27 4.12 33.55 -0.22
CA ASN A 27 3.49 33.42 -1.54
C ASN A 27 2.02 32.99 -1.46
N PHE A 28 1.62 32.34 -0.36
CA PHE A 28 0.23 31.93 -0.09
C PHE A 28 -0.56 32.97 0.71
N ALA A 29 0.11 33.95 1.33
CA ALA A 29 -0.54 34.97 2.16
C ALA A 29 -1.51 35.85 1.35
N VAL A 30 -2.61 36.26 1.99
CA VAL A 30 -3.56 37.24 1.47
C VAL A 30 -3.16 38.62 1.99
N PHE A 31 -2.92 39.56 1.07
CA PHE A 31 -2.69 40.96 1.43
C PHE A 31 -4.03 41.65 1.66
N LYS A 32 -4.31 42.09 2.88
CA LYS A 32 -5.37 43.08 3.11
C LYS A 32 -4.85 44.46 2.70
N HIS A 33 -5.22 44.96 1.53
CA HIS A 33 -5.05 46.39 1.24
C HIS A 33 -5.84 47.20 2.28
N PRO A 34 -5.24 48.19 2.97
CA PRO A 34 -6.05 49.18 3.66
C PRO A 34 -6.87 49.93 2.60
N GLY A 35 -8.19 49.99 2.80
CA GLY A 35 -9.11 50.70 1.91
C GLY A 35 -8.66 52.15 1.65
N LYS A 36 -8.99 52.63 0.46
CA LYS A 36 -8.78 54.00 -0.07
C LYS A 36 -8.42 55.02 1.01
N ILE A 37 -7.13 55.36 1.09
CA ILE A 37 -6.68 56.55 1.83
C ILE A 37 -7.10 57.76 0.98
N THR A 38 -8.16 58.45 1.40
CA THR A 38 -8.42 59.83 1.00
C THR A 38 -7.17 60.67 1.29
N PRO A 39 -6.73 61.54 0.36
CA PRO A 39 -5.51 62.30 0.54
C PRO A 39 -5.70 63.30 1.69
N LYS A 40 -5.08 63.03 2.85
CA LYS A 40 -4.91 64.05 3.89
C LYS A 40 -3.45 64.48 3.94
N THR A 41 -3.32 65.79 3.79
CA THR A 41 -2.17 66.67 3.84
C THR A 41 -1.19 66.38 4.98
N SER A 42 0.09 66.39 4.59
CA SER A 42 1.31 66.81 5.32
C SER A 42 1.49 66.53 6.83
N SER A 43 2.72 66.08 7.12
CA SER A 43 3.46 66.12 8.39
C SER A 43 3.06 65.15 9.50
N SER A 44 3.52 63.89 9.39
CA SER A 44 4.29 63.20 10.45
C SER A 44 4.73 61.82 9.95
N LYS A 45 6.04 61.53 10.01
CA LYS A 45 6.59 60.19 9.71
C LYS A 45 6.22 59.21 10.82
N LYS A 46 4.96 58.76 10.88
CA LYS A 46 4.61 57.49 11.53
C LYS A 46 4.63 56.43 10.43
N LYS A 47 5.58 55.49 10.52
CA LYS A 47 5.57 54.27 9.68
C LYS A 47 4.18 53.66 9.77
N SER A 48 3.44 53.66 8.67
CA SER A 48 2.21 52.88 8.56
C SER A 48 2.51 51.45 9.01
N PRO A 49 1.70 50.84 9.88
CA PRO A 49 1.93 49.47 10.33
C PRO A 49 2.01 48.55 9.10
N PRO A 50 2.97 47.60 9.06
CA PRO A 50 3.09 46.68 7.94
C PRO A 50 1.77 45.92 7.78
N VAL A 51 1.27 45.85 6.54
CA VAL A 51 0.09 45.05 6.19
C VAL A 51 0.29 43.64 6.72
N PRO A 52 -0.59 43.10 7.58
CA PRO A 52 -0.37 41.78 8.18
C PRO A 52 -0.44 40.71 7.08
N ASN A 53 0.67 39.97 6.90
CA ASN A 53 0.74 38.80 6.04
C ASN A 53 0.00 37.64 6.70
N ARG A 54 -1.27 37.47 6.36
CA ARG A 54 -2.10 36.38 6.91
C ARG A 54 -2.30 35.27 5.88
N LEU A 55 -2.22 34.03 6.34
CA LEU A 55 -2.58 32.84 5.57
C LEU A 55 -4.05 32.53 5.82
N ASN A 56 -4.76 31.99 4.82
CA ASN A 56 -6.00 31.29 5.11
C ASN A 56 -5.65 29.84 5.44
N LEU A 57 -6.20 29.31 6.52
CA LEU A 57 -5.97 27.95 6.99
C LEU A 57 -7.28 27.23 7.23
N LEU A 58 -7.31 25.96 6.87
CA LEU A 58 -8.17 24.98 7.50
C LEU A 58 -7.37 24.38 8.66
N ASN A 59 -7.75 24.70 9.88
CA ASN A 59 -7.16 24.13 11.09
C ASN A 59 -7.80 22.76 11.33
N LEU A 60 -6.99 21.71 11.26
CA LEU A 60 -7.46 20.31 11.36
C LEU A 60 -7.72 19.88 12.80
N GLU A 61 -7.15 20.58 13.79
CA GLU A 61 -7.39 20.30 15.22
C GLU A 61 -8.73 20.88 15.69
N THR A 62 -9.04 22.11 15.28
CA THR A 62 -10.27 22.80 15.66
C THR A 62 -11.42 22.61 14.68
N GLY A 63 -11.09 22.17 13.46
CA GLY A 63 -12.04 22.02 12.36
C GLY A 63 -12.64 23.33 11.89
N LYS A 64 -11.84 24.41 11.84
CA LYS A 64 -12.29 25.75 11.46
C LYS A 64 -11.47 26.35 10.34
N LEU A 65 -12.13 27.16 9.51
CA LEU A 65 -11.49 28.06 8.56
C LEU A 65 -11.06 29.34 9.28
N GLU A 66 -9.75 29.59 9.35
CA GLU A 66 -9.19 30.72 10.10
C GLU A 66 -8.05 31.42 9.35
N GLN A 67 -7.53 32.49 9.95
CA GLN A 67 -6.36 33.19 9.45
C GLN A 67 -5.23 33.23 10.48
N ALA A 68 -4.04 32.77 10.11
CA ALA A 68 -2.85 32.83 10.98
C ALA A 68 -1.74 33.71 10.39
N ASP A 69 -0.84 34.16 11.26
CA ASP A 69 0.36 34.90 10.87
C ASP A 69 1.42 33.97 10.29
N VAL A 70 2.06 34.37 9.19
CA VAL A 70 3.14 33.61 8.55
C VAL A 70 4.29 33.32 9.51
N GLY A 71 4.59 34.23 10.44
CA GLY A 71 5.69 34.12 11.39
C GLY A 71 5.54 32.97 12.38
N HIS A 72 4.32 32.53 12.67
CA HIS A 72 4.01 31.51 13.68
C HIS A 72 3.33 30.25 13.11
N THR A 73 3.31 30.10 11.78
CA THR A 73 2.72 28.94 11.11
C THR A 73 3.82 27.97 10.65
N PHE A 74 3.63 26.67 10.90
CA PHE A 74 4.54 25.59 10.47
C PHE A 74 6.00 25.72 10.92
N GLY A 75 6.23 25.95 12.21
CA GLY A 75 7.55 25.87 12.82
C GLY A 75 7.56 25.28 14.23
N PHE A 76 8.76 25.14 14.77
CA PHE A 76 9.07 24.53 16.06
C PHE A 76 10.19 25.30 16.77
N VAL A 77 10.17 25.34 18.11
CA VAL A 77 11.18 26.06 18.90
C VAL A 77 12.42 25.18 19.07
N ASP A 78 13.62 25.74 18.88
CA ASP A 78 14.91 25.13 19.20
C ASP A 78 15.21 23.79 18.50
N MET A 79 14.69 23.59 17.29
CA MET A 79 14.86 22.35 16.50
C MET A 79 16.34 21.94 16.29
N TYR A 80 17.24 22.90 16.06
CA TYR A 80 18.66 22.64 15.81
C TYR A 80 19.56 22.98 16.99
N ARG A 81 18.98 23.26 18.16
CA ARG A 81 19.76 23.61 19.34
C ARG A 81 20.47 22.36 19.86
N ASP A 82 21.80 22.41 19.88
CA ASP A 82 22.60 21.43 20.59
C ASP A 82 22.65 21.79 22.07
N PHE A 83 22.18 20.88 22.93
CA PHE A 83 22.20 21.07 24.38
C PHE A 83 23.52 20.64 25.01
N ASP A 84 24.49 20.18 24.22
CA ASP A 84 25.85 19.98 24.71
C ASP A 84 26.53 21.35 24.93
N VAL A 85 26.86 21.62 26.19
CA VAL A 85 27.47 22.88 26.66
C VAL A 85 28.95 22.98 26.19
N SER A 86 29.51 21.89 25.67
CA SER A 86 30.92 21.81 25.26
C SER A 86 31.21 22.19 23.80
N GLU A 87 30.19 22.33 22.93
CA GLU A 87 30.39 22.76 21.54
C GLU A 87 30.34 24.29 21.40
N PRO A 88 31.43 24.97 20.95
CA PRO A 88 31.49 26.43 20.87
C PRO A 88 30.61 27.04 19.76
N ASN A 89 29.85 26.24 18.99
CA ASN A 89 29.15 26.71 17.81
C ASN A 89 27.73 26.11 17.65
N GLN A 90 26.92 26.17 18.72
CA GLN A 90 25.53 25.68 18.79
C GLN A 90 24.61 26.19 17.65
N TYR A 91 25.02 27.23 16.91
CA TYR A 91 24.25 27.87 15.83
C TYR A 91 24.83 27.66 14.41
N ASP A 92 25.91 26.88 14.24
CA ASP A 92 26.53 26.70 12.91
C ASP A 92 25.56 26.09 11.90
N LEU A 93 24.86 25.02 12.29
CA LEU A 93 23.91 24.33 11.43
C LEU A 93 22.78 25.26 10.98
N GLU A 94 22.24 26.03 11.92
CA GLU A 94 21.20 27.01 11.63
C GLU A 94 21.69 28.09 10.66
N LYS A 95 22.89 28.62 10.86
CA LYS A 95 23.49 29.61 9.96
C LYS A 95 23.65 29.07 8.54
N ARG A 96 24.01 27.80 8.38
CA ARG A 96 24.10 27.15 7.06
C ARG A 96 22.74 26.96 6.41
N LEU A 97 21.74 26.50 7.18
CA LEU A 97 20.36 26.35 6.70
C LEU A 97 19.75 27.70 6.29
N SER A 98 19.96 28.76 7.09
CA SER A 98 19.49 30.10 6.77
C SER A 98 20.12 30.63 5.48
N ARG A 99 21.39 30.33 5.20
CA ARG A 99 22.03 30.67 3.91
C ARG A 99 21.40 29.90 2.74
N LEU A 100 21.23 28.58 2.88
CA LEU A 100 20.56 27.76 1.87
C LEU A 100 19.15 28.28 1.55
N GLU A 101 18.36 28.63 2.57
CA GLU A 101 17.02 29.21 2.40
C GLU A 101 17.07 30.58 1.72
N SER A 102 18.01 31.44 2.12
CA SER A 102 18.17 32.78 1.53
C SER A 102 18.50 32.69 0.04
N ASP A 103 19.54 31.92 -0.31
CA ASP A 103 20.01 31.77 -1.68
C ASP A 103 18.93 31.10 -2.55
N THR A 104 18.24 30.08 -2.03
CA THR A 104 17.12 29.44 -2.75
C THR A 104 15.93 30.38 -2.92
N SER A 105 15.67 31.26 -1.94
CA SER A 105 14.58 32.24 -2.04
C SER A 105 14.75 33.17 -3.24
N GLU A 106 15.99 33.55 -3.58
CA GLU A 106 16.26 34.38 -4.75
C GLU A 106 15.91 33.67 -6.05
N ILE A 107 16.21 32.37 -6.15
CA ILE A 107 15.89 31.54 -7.30
C ILE A 107 14.38 31.38 -7.46
N PHE A 108 13.65 31.06 -6.39
CA PHE A 108 12.20 30.92 -6.47
C PHE A 108 11.49 32.27 -6.71
N ARG A 109 12.03 33.38 -6.19
CA ARG A 109 11.55 34.72 -6.53
C ARG A 109 11.82 35.08 -7.99
N LYS A 110 12.94 34.65 -8.55
CA LYS A 110 13.23 34.77 -10.00
C LYS A 110 12.23 33.97 -10.81
N ALA A 111 12.04 32.67 -10.52
CA ALA A 111 11.07 31.82 -11.21
C ALA A 111 9.65 32.37 -11.14
N LYS A 112 9.18 32.75 -9.95
CA LYS A 112 7.85 33.36 -9.76
C LYS A 112 7.69 34.66 -10.56
N ARG A 113 8.68 35.56 -10.53
CA ARG A 113 8.63 36.82 -11.32
C ARG A 113 8.54 36.56 -12.82
N MET A 114 9.27 35.57 -13.33
CA MET A 114 9.22 35.21 -14.75
C MET A 114 7.83 34.66 -15.12
N HIS A 115 7.29 33.77 -14.30
CA HIS A 115 5.94 33.24 -14.46
C HIS A 115 4.87 34.34 -14.40
N ASP A 116 4.89 35.20 -13.37
CA ASP A 116 3.94 36.31 -13.21
C ASP A 116 4.02 37.32 -14.36
N ALA A 117 5.17 37.43 -15.02
CA ALA A 117 5.37 38.27 -16.21
C ALA A 117 4.94 37.59 -17.53
N GLY A 118 4.30 36.41 -17.47
CA GLY A 118 3.83 35.66 -18.63
C GLY A 118 4.95 35.09 -19.50
N LYS A 119 6.13 34.83 -18.92
CA LYS A 119 7.22 34.15 -19.64
C LYS A 119 7.00 32.64 -19.59
N ASP A 120 7.33 31.95 -20.67
CA ASP A 120 7.16 30.50 -20.78
C ASP A 120 8.23 29.69 -20.05
N GLU A 121 9.38 30.30 -19.73
CA GLU A 121 10.50 29.61 -19.10
C GLU A 121 11.34 30.51 -18.18
N VAL A 122 12.07 29.87 -17.27
CA VAL A 122 13.11 30.49 -16.44
C VAL A 122 14.47 29.83 -16.70
N GLN A 123 15.48 30.67 -16.90
CA GLN A 123 16.86 30.21 -17.06
C GLN A 123 17.54 30.09 -15.69
N LEU A 124 18.11 28.93 -15.40
CA LEU A 124 18.94 28.67 -14.22
C LEU A 124 20.33 28.20 -14.64
N SER A 125 21.36 28.71 -13.99
CA SER A 125 22.71 28.15 -14.06
C SER A 125 22.75 26.77 -13.40
N ARG A 126 23.81 26.00 -13.69
CA ARG A 126 24.08 24.73 -12.99
C ARG A 126 24.11 24.88 -11.48
N LYS A 127 24.78 25.93 -10.97
CA LYS A 127 24.86 26.21 -9.54
C LYS A 127 23.50 26.48 -8.92
N GLU A 128 22.65 27.28 -9.58
CA GLU A 128 21.27 27.51 -9.13
C GLU A 128 20.45 26.21 -9.11
N LYS A 129 20.53 25.39 -10.16
CA LYS A 129 19.84 24.09 -10.23
C LYS A 129 20.28 23.14 -9.11
N ASP A 130 21.58 23.03 -8.88
CA ASP A 130 22.13 22.14 -7.87
C ASP A 130 21.83 22.64 -6.44
N LEU A 131 21.76 23.96 -6.25
CA LEU A 131 21.29 24.56 -5.01
C LEU A 131 19.82 24.22 -4.73
N VAL A 132 18.94 24.30 -5.74
CA VAL A 132 17.53 23.89 -5.60
C VAL A 132 17.43 22.41 -5.24
N ARG A 133 18.23 21.53 -5.86
CA ARG A 133 18.28 20.10 -5.51
C ARG A 133 18.62 19.88 -4.05
N ARG A 134 19.69 20.52 -3.58
CA ARG A 134 20.10 20.46 -2.18
C ARG A 134 19.01 20.98 -1.26
N PHE A 135 18.39 22.12 -1.58
CA PHE A 135 17.28 22.66 -0.82
C PHE A 135 16.12 21.68 -0.70
N LEU A 136 15.66 21.10 -1.80
CA LEU A 136 14.54 20.14 -1.79
C LEU A 136 14.85 18.92 -0.92
N PHE A 137 16.05 18.34 -1.05
CA PHE A 137 16.41 17.19 -0.22
C PHE A 137 16.52 17.56 1.26
N ILE A 138 17.14 18.70 1.59
CA ILE A 138 17.25 19.14 2.99
C ILE A 138 15.88 19.36 3.60
N MET A 139 14.94 19.94 2.83
CA MET A 139 13.55 20.11 3.24
C MET A 139 12.83 18.78 3.47
N LEU A 140 13.03 17.80 2.58
CA LEU A 140 12.55 16.43 2.72
C LEU A 140 13.14 15.75 3.94
N TYR A 141 14.45 15.86 4.17
CA TYR A 141 15.19 15.17 5.22
C TYR A 141 14.96 15.76 6.62
N ARG A 142 14.76 17.09 6.72
CA ARG A 142 14.55 17.79 7.99
C ARG A 142 13.09 17.84 8.44
N ASN A 143 12.19 17.13 7.75
CA ASN A 143 10.76 17.15 8.08
C ASN A 143 10.52 16.66 9.53
N ARG A 144 9.35 16.98 10.11
CA ARG A 144 9.04 16.67 11.51
C ARG A 144 9.10 15.18 11.83
N THR A 145 8.60 14.32 10.94
CA THR A 145 8.60 12.86 11.13
C THR A 145 10.02 12.33 11.17
N GLN A 146 10.88 12.74 10.23
CA GLN A 146 12.28 12.33 10.22
C GLN A 146 13.05 12.93 11.39
N ALA A 147 12.82 14.20 11.76
CA ALA A 147 13.46 14.78 12.93
C ALA A 147 13.13 14.00 14.21
N GLY A 148 11.86 13.66 14.43
CA GLY A 148 11.40 12.91 15.61
C GLY A 148 12.02 11.53 15.75
N ARG A 149 12.37 10.89 14.62
CA ARG A 149 13.10 9.60 14.60
C ARG A 149 14.49 9.71 15.25
N TYR A 150 15.20 10.82 15.06
CA TYR A 150 16.55 11.02 15.63
C TYR A 150 16.55 11.71 17.00
N GLU A 151 15.40 12.15 17.51
CA GLU A 151 15.27 12.74 18.86
C GLU A 151 15.28 11.70 19.98
N LYS A 152 15.11 10.42 19.63
CA LYS A 152 15.17 9.30 20.58
C LYS A 152 16.59 9.05 21.10
N SER A 153 16.68 8.43 22.28
CA SER A 153 17.95 7.90 22.80
C SER A 153 18.43 6.73 21.92
N ALA A 154 19.68 6.29 22.10
CA ALA A 154 20.18 5.11 21.38
C ALA A 154 19.42 3.85 21.80
N GLU A 155 19.02 3.78 23.07
CA GLU A 155 18.26 2.70 23.67
C GLU A 155 16.83 2.65 23.10
N ASP A 156 16.17 3.80 23.02
CA ASP A 156 14.77 3.95 22.59
C ASP A 156 14.61 4.07 21.07
N TYR A 157 15.70 4.02 20.30
CA TYR A 157 15.64 4.06 18.84
C TYR A 157 14.99 2.78 18.30
N ASP A 158 13.82 2.91 17.67
CA ASP A 158 12.90 1.83 17.33
C ASP A 158 12.52 1.80 15.83
N SER A 159 13.43 2.22 14.95
CA SER A 159 13.23 2.15 13.50
C SER A 159 13.73 0.83 12.91
N ASN A 160 13.27 0.51 11.70
CA ASN A 160 13.62 -0.72 10.97
C ASN A 160 15.13 -0.90 10.67
N ASP A 161 15.93 0.15 10.78
CA ASP A 161 17.38 0.14 10.58
C ASP A 161 18.19 0.31 11.87
N ARG A 162 17.57 0.08 13.04
CA ARG A 162 18.19 0.22 14.37
C ARG A 162 19.57 -0.41 14.46
N GLU A 163 19.72 -1.66 14.01
CA GLU A 163 21.00 -2.37 14.08
C GLU A 163 22.10 -1.67 13.28
N PHE A 164 21.79 -1.21 12.07
CA PHE A 164 22.72 -0.46 11.23
C PHE A 164 23.05 0.91 11.82
N MET A 165 22.05 1.60 12.37
CA MET A 165 22.23 2.90 13.03
C MET A 165 23.18 2.78 14.23
N LEU A 166 22.96 1.81 15.12
CA LEU A 166 23.79 1.61 16.31
C LEU A 166 25.21 1.17 15.94
N ALA A 167 25.38 0.31 14.94
CA ALA A 167 26.69 -0.08 14.44
C ALA A 167 27.47 1.14 13.90
N TYR A 168 26.81 1.98 13.10
CA TYR A 168 27.40 3.21 12.56
C TYR A 168 27.75 4.21 13.66
N MET A 169 26.87 4.38 14.66
CA MET A 169 27.13 5.23 15.81
C MET A 169 28.38 4.78 16.57
N ASN A 170 28.50 3.47 16.83
CA ASN A 170 29.67 2.91 17.50
C ASN A 170 30.96 3.09 16.66
N GLU A 171 30.90 2.84 15.35
CA GLU A 171 32.05 3.03 14.44
C GLU A 171 32.54 4.48 14.40
N LYS A 172 31.61 5.45 14.36
CA LYS A 172 31.93 6.88 14.26
C LYS A 172 32.05 7.59 15.60
N GLY A 173 31.78 6.90 16.71
CA GLY A 173 31.83 7.47 18.06
C GLY A 173 30.69 8.44 18.38
N PHE A 174 29.53 8.32 17.73
CA PHE A 174 28.34 9.11 18.05
C PHE A 174 27.63 8.56 19.28
N LYS A 175 27.17 9.46 20.17
CA LYS A 175 26.47 9.09 21.41
C LYS A 175 24.96 9.07 21.24
N ARG A 176 24.41 9.95 20.40
CA ARG A 176 22.96 10.08 20.18
C ARG A 176 22.64 9.96 18.68
N PRO A 177 21.50 9.36 18.29
CA PRO A 177 21.01 9.39 16.91
C PRO A 177 20.92 10.82 16.36
N ARG A 178 20.59 11.80 17.20
CA ARG A 178 20.55 13.22 16.83
C ARG A 178 21.90 13.75 16.30
N ASP A 179 23.01 13.26 16.83
CA ASP A 179 24.35 13.67 16.39
C ASP A 179 24.62 13.16 14.97
N VAL A 180 24.16 11.94 14.64
CA VAL A 180 24.19 11.38 13.27
C VAL A 180 23.35 12.25 12.33
N TRP A 181 22.14 12.63 12.73
CA TRP A 181 21.27 13.49 11.92
C TRP A 181 21.91 14.84 11.60
N PHE A 182 22.53 15.49 12.60
CA PHE A 182 23.26 16.73 12.39
C PHE A 182 24.48 16.54 11.48
N ALA A 183 25.24 15.45 11.64
CA ALA A 183 26.37 15.13 10.77
C ALA A 183 25.91 14.93 9.31
N ASN A 184 24.80 14.22 9.10
CA ASN A 184 24.21 14.00 7.78
C ASN A 184 23.78 15.31 7.11
N ILE A 185 23.05 16.18 7.83
CA ILE A 185 22.66 17.49 7.30
C ILE A 185 23.89 18.30 6.88
N ARG A 186 24.95 18.33 7.70
CA ARG A 186 26.22 19.01 7.34
C ARG A 186 26.84 18.42 6.08
N ALA A 187 26.90 17.09 5.98
CA ALA A 187 27.44 16.41 4.80
C ALA A 187 26.68 16.78 3.52
N PHE A 188 25.34 16.78 3.56
CA PHE A 188 24.50 17.14 2.42
C PHE A 188 24.54 18.64 2.09
N LEU A 189 24.79 19.50 3.08
CA LEU A 189 24.97 20.93 2.86
C LEU A 189 26.31 21.25 2.17
N ASP A 190 27.37 20.55 2.56
CA ASP A 190 28.75 20.86 2.16
C ASP A 190 29.16 20.20 0.84
N VAL A 191 28.44 19.16 0.39
CA VAL A 191 28.82 18.40 -0.81
C VAL A 191 28.78 19.26 -2.08
N ASP A 192 29.84 19.17 -2.89
CA ASP A 192 29.92 19.86 -4.18
C ASP A 192 29.33 19.01 -5.33
N LEU A 193 28.04 19.23 -5.60
CA LEU A 193 27.31 18.60 -6.71
C LEU A 193 27.81 19.01 -8.10
N SER A 194 28.68 20.01 -8.20
CA SER A 194 29.24 20.42 -9.49
C SER A 194 30.28 19.42 -10.02
N THR A 195 30.84 18.57 -9.16
CA THR A 195 31.78 17.50 -9.51
C THR A 195 31.08 16.28 -10.16
N GLU A 196 31.86 15.27 -10.56
CA GLU A 196 31.30 14.04 -11.13
C GLU A 196 30.49 13.24 -10.09
N PRO A 197 29.34 12.63 -10.46
CA PRO A 197 28.48 11.87 -9.55
C PRO A 197 29.20 10.89 -8.63
N GLN A 198 30.16 10.15 -9.17
CA GLN A 198 30.92 9.15 -8.41
C GLN A 198 31.87 9.76 -7.37
N VAL A 199 32.31 11.01 -7.58
CA VAL A 199 33.21 11.71 -6.66
C VAL A 199 32.43 12.18 -5.44
N TRP A 200 31.35 12.93 -5.65
CA TRP A 200 30.59 13.45 -4.52
C TRP A 200 29.76 12.36 -3.82
N LYS A 201 29.37 11.28 -4.51
CA LYS A 201 28.77 10.08 -3.88
C LYS A 201 29.70 9.51 -2.81
N LYS A 202 30.98 9.31 -3.12
CA LYS A 202 31.97 8.84 -2.14
C LYS A 202 32.15 9.80 -0.97
N GLN A 203 32.10 11.11 -1.23
CA GLN A 203 32.21 12.12 -0.16
C GLN A 203 31.06 12.04 0.84
N ILE A 204 29.82 11.84 0.37
CA ILE A 204 28.67 11.69 1.27
C ILE A 204 28.65 10.34 1.97
N GLU A 205 29.01 9.24 1.30
CA GLU A 205 29.10 7.90 1.91
C GLU A 205 30.13 7.83 3.05
N GLN A 206 31.17 8.65 2.98
CA GLN A 206 32.18 8.76 4.04
C GLN A 206 31.74 9.62 5.24
N ARG A 207 30.83 10.58 5.01
CA ARG A 207 30.48 11.63 5.99
C ARG A 207 29.08 11.51 6.58
N ALA A 208 28.22 10.72 5.96
CA ALA A 208 26.83 10.53 6.38
C ALA A 208 26.51 9.05 6.59
N PHE A 209 25.42 8.77 7.30
CA PHE A 209 24.89 7.43 7.47
C PHE A 209 24.60 6.79 6.09
N PRO A 210 25.08 5.56 5.79
CA PRO A 210 25.06 5.01 4.44
C PRO A 210 23.67 4.97 3.77
N HIS A 211 22.62 4.61 4.51
CA HIS A 211 21.26 4.57 3.95
C HIS A 211 20.77 5.96 3.55
N ASP A 212 21.04 6.98 4.38
CA ASP A 212 20.66 8.37 4.10
C ASP A 212 21.51 8.97 2.96
N ALA A 213 22.79 8.61 2.88
CA ALA A 213 23.66 8.99 1.77
C ALA A 213 23.17 8.43 0.43
N GLN A 214 22.74 7.16 0.42
CA GLN A 214 22.16 6.53 -0.76
C GLN A 214 20.81 7.17 -1.12
N TRP A 215 19.99 7.55 -0.14
CA TRP A 215 18.75 8.28 -0.38
C TRP A 215 19.00 9.64 -1.03
N PHE A 216 19.96 10.42 -0.51
CA PHE A 216 20.38 11.69 -1.13
C PHE A 216 20.84 11.48 -2.58
N PHE A 217 21.70 10.49 -2.81
CA PHE A 217 22.18 10.18 -4.16
C PHE A 217 21.02 9.85 -5.11
N ASN A 218 20.13 8.96 -4.70
CA ASN A 218 18.96 8.56 -5.50
C ASN A 218 18.05 9.76 -5.79
N ASN A 219 17.75 10.58 -4.79
CA ASN A 219 16.90 11.76 -4.97
C ASN A 219 17.48 12.73 -6.02
N VAL A 220 18.79 12.97 -5.99
CA VAL A 220 19.47 13.90 -6.89
C VAL A 220 19.65 13.31 -8.30
N GLN A 221 19.97 12.01 -8.41
CA GLN A 221 20.36 11.37 -9.67
C GLN A 221 19.25 10.60 -10.39
N MET A 222 18.20 10.14 -9.71
CA MET A 222 17.16 9.28 -10.31
C MET A 222 15.91 10.06 -10.75
N SER A 223 16.02 11.38 -10.83
CA SER A 223 14.90 12.26 -11.15
C SER A 223 15.33 13.51 -11.93
N PHE A 224 14.37 14.27 -12.46
CA PHE A 224 14.57 15.63 -12.98
C PHE A 224 13.62 16.64 -12.32
N LEU A 225 13.99 17.91 -12.39
CA LEU A 225 13.15 19.03 -11.94
C LEU A 225 12.32 19.58 -13.09
N ALA A 226 11.05 19.89 -12.84
CA ALA A 226 10.16 20.59 -13.77
C ALA A 226 9.18 21.51 -13.02
N PHE A 227 8.82 22.65 -13.60
CA PHE A 227 7.76 23.51 -13.05
C PHE A 227 6.42 23.19 -13.71
N CYS A 228 5.37 23.05 -12.92
CA CYS A 228 4.00 23.05 -13.44
C CYS A 228 3.18 24.19 -12.85
N THR A 229 2.19 24.63 -13.63
CA THR A 229 1.28 25.73 -13.32
C THR A 229 -0.13 25.28 -13.66
N PRO A 230 -1.16 25.69 -12.90
CA PRO A 230 -2.53 25.46 -13.34
C PRO A 230 -2.77 26.12 -14.69
N GLU A 231 -3.40 25.40 -15.62
CA GLU A 231 -3.85 25.97 -16.91
C GLU A 231 -4.99 26.97 -16.70
N GLU A 232 -5.89 26.67 -15.76
CA GLU A 232 -7.04 27.50 -15.42
C GLU A 232 -6.71 28.49 -14.30
N ASP A 233 -7.08 29.76 -14.51
CA ASP A 233 -6.89 30.85 -13.53
C ASP A 233 -7.68 30.64 -12.23
N ALA A 234 -8.71 29.79 -12.23
CA ALA A 234 -9.44 29.46 -11.01
C ALA A 234 -8.65 28.50 -10.11
N ASP A 235 -7.82 27.63 -10.68
CA ASP A 235 -7.23 26.48 -9.97
C ASP A 235 -5.96 26.83 -9.20
N GLU A 236 -5.84 26.31 -7.98
CA GLU A 236 -4.70 26.61 -7.12
C GLU A 236 -4.21 25.34 -6.41
N PHE A 237 -2.89 25.28 -6.19
CA PHE A 237 -2.30 24.28 -5.31
C PHE A 237 -2.51 24.65 -3.84
N ILE A 238 -2.80 23.66 -3.02
CA ILE A 238 -2.82 23.79 -1.54
C ILE A 238 -1.43 23.50 -0.95
N LEU A 239 -1.26 23.83 0.32
CA LEU A 239 -0.02 23.58 1.07
C LEU A 239 -0.35 23.01 2.45
N THR A 240 0.24 21.88 2.80
CA THR A 240 0.08 21.23 4.11
C THR A 240 1.36 21.38 4.94
N GLN A 241 1.31 21.07 6.23
CA GLN A 241 2.47 21.15 7.11
C GLN A 241 3.67 20.30 6.63
N ASN A 242 3.38 19.17 5.98
CA ASN A 242 4.36 18.21 5.46
C ASN A 242 4.65 18.38 3.96
N ALA A 243 4.24 19.49 3.33
CA ALA A 243 4.29 19.70 1.87
C ALA A 243 5.61 19.32 1.16
N TYR A 244 6.77 19.48 1.82
CA TYR A 244 8.08 19.18 1.24
C TYR A 244 8.58 17.75 1.48
N SER A 245 7.74 16.89 2.05
CA SER A 245 7.95 15.45 2.15
C SER A 245 6.83 14.65 1.49
N ILE A 246 5.95 15.31 0.73
CA ILE A 246 4.86 14.65 0.01
C ILE A 246 5.35 14.18 -1.35
N PHE A 247 5.08 12.91 -1.63
CA PHE A 247 5.35 12.27 -2.89
C PHE A 247 4.13 11.53 -3.41
N GLU A 248 4.14 11.25 -4.69
CA GLU A 248 3.24 10.34 -5.38
C GLU A 248 4.00 9.07 -5.73
N GLY A 249 3.42 7.93 -5.34
CA GLY A 249 3.91 6.59 -5.68
C GLY A 249 3.61 5.58 -4.56
N PRO A 250 3.80 4.29 -4.83
CA PRO A 250 3.52 3.23 -3.88
C PRO A 250 4.53 3.21 -2.72
N ASN A 251 4.02 2.95 -1.52
CA ASN A 251 4.79 2.73 -0.31
C ASN A 251 4.21 1.53 0.44
N SER A 252 4.92 0.40 0.47
CA SER A 252 4.54 -0.82 1.17
C SER A 252 5.62 -1.20 2.19
N ALA A 253 5.36 -2.21 3.02
CA ALA A 253 6.35 -2.66 4.00
C ALA A 253 7.65 -3.17 3.34
N ARG A 254 7.55 -3.62 2.08
CA ARG A 254 8.64 -4.22 1.30
C ARG A 254 9.39 -3.23 0.41
N ALA A 255 8.70 -2.22 -0.14
CA ALA A 255 9.28 -1.32 -1.11
C ALA A 255 8.66 0.09 -1.07
N TRP A 256 9.48 1.07 -1.45
CA TRP A 256 9.11 2.47 -1.59
C TRP A 256 9.44 2.92 -3.02
N THR A 257 8.54 3.65 -3.69
CA THR A 257 8.86 4.31 -4.96
C THR A 257 8.29 5.73 -5.04
N ASP A 258 9.18 6.72 -5.18
CA ASP A 258 8.83 8.12 -5.45
C ASP A 258 8.74 8.37 -6.96
N TYR A 259 7.54 8.42 -7.52
CA TYR A 259 7.38 8.83 -8.93
C TYR A 259 7.43 10.34 -9.09
N HIS A 260 6.78 11.07 -8.19
CA HIS A 260 6.80 12.54 -8.15
C HIS A 260 6.97 13.03 -6.73
N ILE A 261 7.85 14.01 -6.49
CA ILE A 261 7.93 14.74 -5.22
C ILE A 261 7.53 16.17 -5.48
N PHE A 262 6.61 16.70 -4.68
CA PHE A 262 6.02 18.01 -4.88
C PHE A 262 6.66 19.06 -3.97
N ALA A 263 6.88 20.25 -4.53
CA ALA A 263 7.43 21.39 -3.82
C ALA A 263 6.64 22.65 -4.20
N PRO A 264 5.56 22.97 -3.46
CA PRO A 264 4.72 24.13 -3.77
C PRO A 264 5.49 25.44 -3.61
N VAL A 265 5.66 26.20 -4.69
CA VAL A 265 6.34 27.50 -4.64
C VAL A 265 5.34 28.62 -4.35
N SER A 266 4.15 28.53 -4.95
CA SER A 266 3.02 29.43 -4.74
C SER A 266 1.71 28.72 -5.12
N PRO A 267 0.54 29.31 -4.87
CA PRO A 267 -0.74 28.74 -5.32
C PRO A 267 -0.79 28.46 -6.83
N LYS A 268 0.02 29.14 -7.64
CA LYS A 268 0.04 29.06 -9.11
C LYS A 268 1.32 28.45 -9.69
N LEU A 269 2.26 28.02 -8.85
CA LEU A 269 3.54 27.50 -9.30
C LEU A 269 4.01 26.38 -8.38
N MET A 270 4.21 25.21 -8.96
CA MET A 270 4.70 24.01 -8.28
C MET A 270 6.01 23.58 -8.94
N LEU A 271 7.00 23.23 -8.13
CA LEU A 271 8.18 22.52 -8.59
C LEU A 271 7.95 21.02 -8.34
N VAL A 272 8.19 20.21 -9.37
CA VAL A 272 8.02 18.76 -9.32
C VAL A 272 9.37 18.11 -9.56
N THR A 273 9.72 17.16 -8.71
CA THR A 273 10.82 16.23 -8.94
C THR A 273 10.23 14.94 -9.52
N ARG A 274 10.43 14.68 -10.82
CA ARG A 274 9.87 13.53 -11.52
C ARG A 274 10.91 12.45 -11.73
N SER A 275 10.57 11.21 -11.36
CA SER A 275 11.42 10.03 -11.52
C SER A 275 11.73 9.73 -12.98
N PHE A 276 12.94 9.23 -13.25
CA PHE A 276 13.33 8.72 -14.56
C PHE A 276 12.67 7.39 -14.92
N LEU A 277 11.97 6.75 -13.99
CA LEU A 277 11.14 5.58 -14.28
C LEU A 277 9.95 5.92 -15.18
N LEU A 278 9.51 7.17 -15.16
CA LEU A 278 8.37 7.64 -15.95
C LEU A 278 8.79 8.26 -17.29
N PRO A 279 7.92 8.20 -18.30
CA PRO A 279 8.14 8.85 -19.58
C PRO A 279 8.51 10.33 -19.43
N SER A 280 9.55 10.79 -20.14
CA SER A 280 9.97 12.20 -20.16
C SER A 280 9.91 12.87 -21.54
N GLY A 281 9.37 12.18 -22.54
CA GLY A 281 9.18 12.66 -23.92
C GLY A 281 10.45 12.65 -24.79
N PHE A 282 11.63 12.52 -24.19
CA PHE A 282 12.92 12.39 -24.86
C PHE A 282 13.74 11.31 -24.16
N GLU A 283 13.52 10.06 -24.55
CA GLU A 283 14.19 8.90 -23.97
C GLU A 283 15.22 8.34 -24.93
N GLU A 284 16.46 8.25 -24.47
CA GLU A 284 17.54 7.61 -25.25
C GLU A 284 17.36 6.08 -25.27
N ASP A 285 16.69 5.51 -24.27
CA ASP A 285 16.53 4.06 -24.08
C ASP A 285 15.20 3.71 -23.37
N GLU A 286 14.12 3.70 -24.14
CA GLU A 286 12.77 3.36 -23.65
C GLU A 286 12.69 1.92 -23.11
N THR A 287 13.43 0.99 -23.71
CA THR A 287 13.43 -0.43 -23.33
C THR A 287 14.00 -0.61 -21.93
N ASN A 288 15.19 -0.07 -21.64
CA ASN A 288 15.79 -0.18 -20.32
C ASN A 288 14.95 0.53 -19.24
N ARG A 289 14.32 1.67 -19.58
CA ARG A 289 13.40 2.33 -18.63
C ARG A 289 12.21 1.45 -18.29
N LYS A 290 11.53 0.87 -19.30
CA LYS A 290 10.40 -0.04 -19.07
C LYS A 290 10.80 -1.25 -18.24
N MET A 291 11.96 -1.85 -18.53
CA MET A 291 12.50 -2.94 -17.72
C MET A 291 12.73 -2.51 -16.26
N LEU A 292 13.32 -1.34 -16.03
CA LEU A 292 13.56 -0.83 -14.69
C LEU A 292 12.25 -0.48 -13.96
N LEU A 293 11.24 0.05 -14.67
CA LEU A 293 9.92 0.32 -14.13
C LEU A 293 9.23 -0.97 -13.68
N GLU A 294 9.22 -2.01 -14.51
CA GLU A 294 8.62 -3.30 -14.16
C GLU A 294 9.38 -4.00 -13.03
N ALA A 295 10.72 -3.95 -13.03
CA ALA A 295 11.53 -4.43 -11.92
C ALA A 295 11.26 -3.64 -10.62
N THR A 296 10.96 -2.34 -10.72
CA THR A 296 10.58 -1.54 -9.55
C THR A 296 9.21 -1.94 -9.03
N LYS A 297 8.23 -2.11 -9.92
CA LYS A 297 6.86 -2.52 -9.56
C LYS A 297 6.84 -3.91 -8.92
N SER A 298 7.65 -4.85 -9.39
CA SER A 298 7.71 -6.22 -8.85
C SER A 298 8.29 -6.31 -7.43
N MET A 299 8.93 -5.24 -6.92
CA MET A 299 9.38 -5.19 -5.52
C MET A 299 8.25 -4.89 -4.54
N HIS A 300 7.13 -4.33 -5.01
CA HIS A 300 5.96 -4.01 -4.19
C HIS A 300 5.07 -5.23 -3.98
N GLU A 301 4.28 -5.20 -2.91
CA GLU A 301 3.34 -6.29 -2.57
C GLU A 301 2.24 -6.49 -3.62
N VAL A 302 1.84 -5.41 -4.29
CA VAL A 302 0.82 -5.45 -5.36
C VAL A 302 1.35 -4.70 -6.60
N PRO A 303 2.19 -5.34 -7.43
CA PRO A 303 2.88 -4.70 -8.56
C PRO A 303 1.94 -3.96 -9.54
N GLU A 304 0.74 -4.48 -9.76
CA GLU A 304 -0.24 -3.92 -10.69
C GLU A 304 -0.84 -2.59 -10.19
N MET A 305 -0.92 -2.42 -8.87
CA MET A 305 -1.38 -1.19 -8.23
C MET A 305 -0.25 -0.19 -7.99
N SER A 306 0.99 -0.61 -8.26
CA SER A 306 2.21 0.15 -7.95
C SER A 306 2.63 1.12 -9.04
N GLY A 307 1.80 1.40 -10.05
CA GLY A 307 2.07 2.41 -11.08
C GLY A 307 1.75 3.84 -10.61
N SER A 308 2.22 4.85 -11.34
CA SER A 308 1.92 6.26 -11.03
C SER A 308 0.48 6.65 -11.44
N CYS A 309 -0.22 7.43 -10.62
CA CYS A 309 -1.51 8.04 -10.96
C CYS A 309 -1.38 9.34 -11.76
N LEU A 310 -0.14 9.82 -11.91
CA LEU A 310 0.29 11.02 -12.63
C LEU A 310 1.33 10.68 -13.69
N GLU A 311 1.35 9.43 -14.19
CA GLU A 311 2.24 9.01 -15.27
C GLU A 311 2.10 9.93 -16.49
N ASP A 312 0.88 10.39 -16.76
CA ASP A 312 0.49 11.29 -17.85
C ASP A 312 0.73 12.78 -17.57
N LEU A 313 1.29 13.15 -16.41
CA LEU A 313 1.59 14.56 -16.10
C LEU A 313 2.54 15.15 -17.16
N PRO A 314 2.15 16.25 -17.85
CA PRO A 314 2.82 16.69 -19.07
C PRO A 314 4.04 17.58 -18.77
N VAL A 315 5.03 17.02 -18.09
CA VAL A 315 6.29 17.70 -17.75
C VAL A 315 7.48 17.02 -18.42
N ALA A 316 8.52 17.79 -18.75
CA ALA A 316 9.73 17.30 -19.39
C ALA A 316 11.00 17.88 -18.77
N LYS A 317 12.14 17.25 -19.06
CA LYS A 317 13.47 17.70 -18.62
C LYS A 317 13.75 19.11 -19.16
N ALA A 318 14.43 19.94 -18.37
CA ALA A 318 14.88 21.25 -18.83
C ALA A 318 15.83 21.13 -20.03
N ARG A 319 15.66 22.01 -21.02
CA ARG A 319 16.63 22.17 -22.11
C ARG A 319 17.90 22.78 -21.56
N ASN A 320 19.02 22.62 -22.27
CA ASN A 320 20.29 23.22 -21.86
C ASN A 320 21.02 23.83 -23.06
N ASN A 321 22.03 24.65 -22.79
CA ASN A 321 22.80 25.37 -23.80
C ASN A 321 23.99 24.59 -24.40
N TYR A 322 24.22 23.35 -23.97
CA TYR A 322 25.38 22.55 -24.38
C TYR A 322 25.00 21.27 -25.13
N THR A 323 23.71 20.98 -25.29
CA THR A 323 23.19 19.89 -26.11
C THR A 323 22.16 20.39 -27.13
N LYS A 324 22.05 19.71 -28.27
CA LYS A 324 20.97 19.88 -29.26
C LYS A 324 20.33 18.54 -29.56
N VAL A 325 19.07 18.55 -29.99
CA VAL A 325 18.41 17.35 -30.50
C VAL A 325 18.60 17.31 -32.03
N VAL A 326 19.24 16.27 -32.55
CA VAL A 326 19.43 16.01 -33.97
C VAL A 326 18.89 14.63 -34.28
N ASN A 327 17.93 14.53 -35.20
CA ASN A 327 17.26 13.26 -35.56
C ASN A 327 16.74 12.47 -34.34
N GLY A 328 16.20 13.17 -33.33
CA GLY A 328 15.70 12.56 -32.10
C GLY A 328 16.76 12.16 -31.07
N LYS A 329 18.05 12.34 -31.35
CA LYS A 329 19.16 12.06 -30.43
C LYS A 329 19.75 13.33 -29.83
N ILE A 330 20.16 13.27 -28.56
CA ILE A 330 20.83 14.37 -27.88
C ILE A 330 22.31 14.34 -28.26
N GLU A 331 22.77 15.39 -28.93
CA GLU A 331 24.17 15.60 -29.29
C GLU A 331 24.77 16.77 -28.50
N LEU A 332 26.02 16.62 -28.06
CA LEU A 332 26.78 17.71 -27.45
C LEU A 332 27.13 18.77 -28.50
N LEU A 333 26.75 20.02 -28.26
CA LEU A 333 27.05 21.16 -29.14
C LEU A 333 28.53 21.53 -29.14
N HIS A 334 29.18 21.39 -27.97
CA HIS A 334 30.57 21.79 -27.77
C HIS A 334 31.28 20.74 -26.92
N THR A 335 32.37 20.17 -27.43
CA THR A 335 33.17 19.15 -26.73
C THR A 335 33.94 19.71 -25.52
N LYS A 336 34.00 21.04 -25.32
CA LYS A 336 34.80 21.71 -24.28
C LYS A 336 34.11 22.92 -23.62
N MET A 337 32.79 22.91 -23.44
CA MET A 337 32.16 23.95 -22.62
C MET A 337 32.41 23.66 -21.14
N SER A 338 32.92 24.65 -20.40
CA SER A 338 33.13 24.52 -18.97
C SER A 338 31.79 24.49 -18.21
N ARG A 339 31.69 23.65 -17.16
CA ARG A 339 30.43 23.37 -16.43
C ARG A 339 29.82 24.58 -15.74
N ASP A 340 30.63 25.60 -15.43
CA ASP A 340 30.20 26.89 -14.88
C ASP A 340 29.41 27.74 -15.88
N LYS A 341 29.58 27.50 -17.19
CA LYS A 341 28.84 28.17 -18.27
C LYS A 341 27.56 27.43 -18.68
N HIS A 342 27.23 26.34 -17.98
CA HIS A 342 26.01 25.56 -18.27
C HIS A 342 24.78 26.29 -17.73
N PHE A 343 23.80 26.49 -18.61
CA PHE A 343 22.48 27.02 -18.30
C PHE A 343 21.39 26.03 -18.72
N PHE A 344 20.30 26.06 -17.96
CA PHE A 344 19.13 25.21 -18.11
C PHE A 344 17.90 26.11 -18.26
N TYR A 345 17.06 25.78 -19.23
CA TYR A 345 15.82 26.47 -19.54
C TYR A 345 14.66 25.62 -19.04
N PHE A 346 14.09 26.02 -17.90
CA PHE A 346 12.97 25.35 -17.27
C PHE A 346 11.66 25.97 -17.75
N ARG A 347 10.90 25.22 -18.54
CA ARG A 347 9.56 25.62 -18.97
C ARG A 347 8.57 25.56 -17.80
N PHE A 348 7.62 26.49 -17.79
CA PHE A 348 6.40 26.38 -16.99
C PHE A 348 5.37 25.57 -17.79
N PHE A 349 5.06 24.36 -17.32
CA PHE A 349 4.10 23.48 -17.98
C PHE A 349 2.69 23.74 -17.44
N PRO A 350 1.76 24.30 -18.24
CA PRO A 350 0.35 24.37 -17.85
C PRO A 350 -0.21 22.96 -17.73
N ILE A 351 -0.85 22.66 -16.61
CA ILE A 351 -1.47 21.37 -16.35
C ILE A 351 -2.97 21.53 -16.17
N LYS A 352 -3.72 20.56 -16.70
CA LYS A 352 -5.18 20.56 -16.67
C LYS A 352 -5.69 20.51 -15.23
N ASN A 353 -6.91 20.99 -15.03
CA ASN A 353 -7.62 20.92 -13.75
C ASN A 353 -7.52 19.53 -13.09
N LEU A 354 -7.73 18.45 -13.87
CA LEU A 354 -7.63 17.08 -13.36
C LEU A 354 -6.28 16.77 -12.70
N HIS A 355 -5.15 17.21 -13.28
CA HIS A 355 -3.84 17.02 -12.69
C HIS A 355 -3.65 17.86 -11.42
N VAL A 356 -4.14 19.10 -11.42
CA VAL A 356 -4.12 19.96 -10.21
C VAL A 356 -4.90 19.30 -9.08
N GLN A 357 -6.09 18.77 -9.35
CA GLN A 357 -6.91 18.13 -8.33
C GLN A 357 -6.35 16.80 -7.86
N LYS A 358 -5.74 15.98 -8.74
CA LYS A 358 -4.98 14.79 -8.32
C LYS A 358 -3.82 15.15 -7.38
N ILE A 359 -3.07 16.21 -7.69
CA ILE A 359 -1.98 16.68 -6.81
C ILE A 359 -2.57 17.15 -5.47
N ASN A 360 -3.61 17.98 -5.48
CA ASN A 360 -4.27 18.43 -4.24
C ASN A 360 -4.85 17.26 -3.42
N ALA A 361 -5.39 16.23 -4.08
CA ALA A 361 -5.87 15.01 -3.44
C ALA A 361 -4.75 14.26 -2.71
N ILE A 362 -3.55 14.16 -3.30
CA ILE A 362 -2.37 13.59 -2.64
C ILE A 362 -2.00 14.44 -1.41
N PHE A 363 -2.06 15.76 -1.50
CA PHE A 363 -1.83 16.63 -0.35
C PHE A 363 -2.87 16.42 0.76
N LEU A 364 -4.14 16.25 0.41
CA LEU A 364 -5.22 15.97 1.35
C LEU A 364 -5.08 14.58 1.98
N GLU A 365 -4.70 13.56 1.21
CA GLU A 365 -4.39 12.22 1.73
C GLU A 365 -3.25 12.29 2.75
N GLU A 366 -2.20 13.04 2.41
CA GLU A 366 -1.04 13.16 3.27
C GLU A 366 -1.21 14.11 4.45
N ALA A 367 -2.27 14.94 4.48
CA ALA A 367 -2.54 15.88 5.56
C ALA A 367 -3.11 15.22 6.82
N LEU A 368 -3.55 13.95 6.76
CA LEU A 368 -3.97 13.19 7.94
C LEU A 368 -2.82 13.14 8.97
N GLY A 369 -3.08 13.57 10.20
CA GLY A 369 -2.04 13.71 11.24
C GLY A 369 -1.24 15.03 11.21
N THR A 370 -1.57 15.96 10.31
CA THR A 370 -1.04 17.33 10.32
C THR A 370 -1.99 18.30 11.02
N ILE A 371 -1.51 19.50 11.37
CA ILE A 371 -2.31 20.48 12.13
C ILE A 371 -3.16 21.41 11.25
N ALA A 372 -2.78 21.64 10.00
CA ALA A 372 -3.47 22.60 9.14
C ALA A 372 -3.17 22.45 7.65
N ILE A 373 -4.10 22.93 6.83
CA ILE A 373 -4.01 23.06 5.38
C ILE A 373 -4.11 24.55 5.02
N VAL A 374 -3.11 25.07 4.32
CA VAL A 374 -3.07 26.44 3.81
C VAL A 374 -3.63 26.45 2.39
N TYR A 375 -4.49 27.43 2.13
CA TYR A 375 -5.11 27.66 0.83
C TYR A 375 -5.13 29.15 0.50
N LYS A 376 -5.25 29.49 -0.79
CA LYS A 376 -5.33 30.89 -1.23
C LYS A 376 -6.77 31.36 -1.34
N SER A 377 -7.58 30.71 -2.17
CA SER A 377 -9.00 31.00 -2.33
C SER A 377 -9.90 29.92 -1.71
N PRO A 378 -11.01 30.28 -1.04
CA PRO A 378 -12.01 29.31 -0.57
C PRO A 378 -12.58 28.44 -1.69
N ALA A 379 -12.74 29.00 -2.89
CA ALA A 379 -13.24 28.28 -4.05
C ALA A 379 -12.29 27.16 -4.51
N SER A 380 -10.98 27.40 -4.50
CA SER A 380 -10.01 26.34 -4.85
C SER A 380 -9.95 25.25 -3.78
N LEU A 381 -10.04 25.61 -2.49
CA LEU A 381 -10.14 24.60 -1.42
C LEU A 381 -11.41 23.75 -1.58
N SER A 382 -12.55 24.39 -1.86
CA SER A 382 -13.83 23.72 -2.10
C SER A 382 -13.73 22.66 -3.21
N ARG A 383 -13.16 23.02 -4.38
CA ARG A 383 -12.94 22.08 -5.48
C ARG A 383 -11.99 20.93 -5.14
N ALA A 384 -10.90 21.23 -4.43
CA ALA A 384 -9.95 20.21 -3.99
C ALA A 384 -10.59 19.19 -3.04
N LEU A 385 -11.40 19.67 -2.08
CA LEU A 385 -12.14 18.82 -1.16
C LEU A 385 -13.19 17.98 -1.90
N GLU A 386 -13.98 18.60 -2.78
CA GLU A 386 -14.99 17.89 -3.56
C GLU A 386 -14.38 16.76 -4.39
N PHE A 387 -13.30 17.05 -5.14
CA PHE A 387 -12.60 16.04 -5.94
C PHE A 387 -12.07 14.90 -5.05
N TYR A 388 -11.38 15.24 -3.95
CA TYR A 388 -10.80 14.25 -3.06
C TYR A 388 -11.87 13.37 -2.38
N LEU A 389 -12.98 13.94 -1.93
CA LEU A 389 -14.02 13.21 -1.22
C LEU A 389 -14.86 12.32 -2.16
N LEU A 390 -15.00 12.69 -3.44
CA LEU A 390 -15.71 11.89 -4.45
C LEU A 390 -14.87 10.76 -5.06
N ASP A 391 -13.55 10.83 -4.96
CA ASP A 391 -12.63 9.85 -5.55
C ASP A 391 -12.78 8.50 -4.84
N ASP A 392 -13.19 7.48 -5.58
CA ASP A 392 -13.36 6.09 -5.13
C ASP A 392 -12.25 5.16 -5.65
N SER A 393 -11.15 5.72 -6.13
CA SER A 393 -10.00 4.93 -6.56
C SER A 393 -9.41 4.18 -5.37
N LEU A 394 -8.95 2.96 -5.64
CA LEU A 394 -8.24 2.12 -4.68
C LEU A 394 -6.82 2.66 -4.35
N ARG A 395 -6.54 3.96 -4.51
CA ARG A 395 -5.21 4.53 -4.28
C ARG A 395 -5.17 5.48 -3.08
N ILE A 396 -6.33 5.95 -2.63
CA ILE A 396 -6.48 6.91 -1.55
C ILE A 396 -7.67 6.52 -0.68
N LYS A 397 -7.73 7.02 0.55
CA LYS A 397 -8.82 6.77 1.51
C LYS A 397 -9.07 5.26 1.73
N GLN A 398 -7.98 4.50 1.80
CA GLN A 398 -8.01 3.09 2.20
C GLN A 398 -7.97 2.99 3.73
N MET A 399 -9.11 2.74 4.35
CA MET A 399 -9.28 2.75 5.80
C MET A 399 -9.22 1.33 6.38
N TYR A 400 -8.54 1.15 7.51
CA TYR A 400 -8.36 -0.17 8.16
C TYR A 400 -9.17 -0.29 9.45
N ARG A 401 -10.00 -1.33 9.59
CA ARG A 401 -10.82 -1.57 10.81
C ARG A 401 -9.99 -1.80 12.07
N ALA A 402 -8.81 -2.38 11.92
CA ALA A 402 -7.82 -2.48 12.98
C ALA A 402 -6.43 -2.39 12.34
N PRO A 403 -5.44 -1.80 13.02
CA PRO A 403 -4.06 -1.91 12.55
C PRO A 403 -3.68 -3.40 12.48
N PRO A 404 -3.00 -3.85 11.41
CA PRO A 404 -2.52 -5.23 11.36
C PRO A 404 -1.60 -5.48 12.57
N THR A 405 -1.71 -6.66 13.20
CA THR A 405 -1.05 -6.97 14.49
C THR A 405 0.48 -6.90 14.47
N ASN A 406 1.10 -6.76 13.30
CA ASN A 406 2.54 -6.72 13.09
C ASN A 406 3.03 -5.38 12.51
N VAL A 407 2.19 -4.35 12.48
CA VAL A 407 2.53 -3.05 11.90
C VAL A 407 2.86 -2.08 13.03
N PHE A 408 4.02 -1.42 12.92
CA PHE A 408 4.41 -0.36 13.86
C PHE A 408 3.37 0.77 13.81
N GLU A 409 2.99 1.35 14.96
CA GLU A 409 1.98 2.42 15.07
C GLU A 409 2.23 3.62 14.12
N ASN A 410 3.45 3.77 13.62
CA ASN A 410 3.91 4.87 12.75
C ASN A 410 3.98 4.50 11.24
N ASP A 411 3.64 3.28 10.83
CA ASP A 411 3.64 2.88 9.42
C ASP A 411 2.39 3.41 8.67
N VAL A 412 2.49 3.44 7.33
CA VAL A 412 1.44 3.84 6.37
C VAL A 412 0.05 3.30 6.75
N TRP A 413 -0.02 2.07 7.26
CA TRP A 413 -1.25 1.39 7.64
C TRP A 413 -1.85 1.87 8.98
N GLY A 414 -1.01 2.27 9.94
CA GLY A 414 -1.45 2.78 11.25
C GLY A 414 -1.97 4.22 11.22
N LYS A 415 -1.59 4.98 10.18
CA LYS A 415 -2.12 6.33 9.90
C LYS A 415 -3.59 6.29 9.48
N TRP A 416 -3.96 5.29 8.69
CA TRP A 416 -5.31 5.14 8.10
C TRP A 416 -6.21 4.16 8.85
N SER A 417 -5.96 3.95 10.15
CA SER A 417 -6.90 3.22 11.00
C SER A 417 -8.24 3.94 11.11
N GLU A 418 -9.32 3.20 11.23
CA GLU A 418 -10.70 3.73 11.22
C GLU A 418 -10.93 4.81 12.28
N ASP A 419 -10.32 4.68 13.46
CA ASP A 419 -10.38 5.65 14.56
C ASP A 419 -9.73 7.00 14.22
N LYS A 420 -8.76 7.04 13.31
CA LYS A 420 -8.07 8.27 12.88
C LYS A 420 -8.63 8.83 11.58
N ALA A 421 -8.84 7.97 10.60
CA ALA A 421 -9.25 8.36 9.26
C ALA A 421 -10.71 8.81 9.19
N ALA A 422 -11.63 8.14 9.90
CA ALA A 422 -13.05 8.49 9.82
C ALA A 422 -13.34 9.90 10.37
N PRO A 423 -12.82 10.33 11.54
CA PRO A 423 -13.00 11.70 12.01
C PRO A 423 -12.41 12.75 11.08
N TYR A 424 -11.27 12.45 10.47
CA TYR A 424 -10.63 13.34 9.49
C TYR A 424 -11.49 13.54 8.24
N LEU A 425 -11.99 12.46 7.65
CA LEU A 425 -12.86 12.53 6.48
C LEU A 425 -14.19 13.24 6.78
N GLN A 426 -14.79 12.97 7.94
CA GLN A 426 -16.00 13.68 8.39
C GLN A 426 -15.75 15.18 8.59
N LEU A 427 -14.57 15.56 9.08
CA LEU A 427 -14.18 16.95 9.18
C LEU A 427 -14.09 17.60 7.80
N LEU A 428 -13.38 16.97 6.85
CA LEU A 428 -13.26 17.50 5.49
C LEU A 428 -14.62 17.63 4.80
N GLU A 429 -15.50 16.66 4.95
CA GLU A 429 -16.86 16.70 4.39
C GLU A 429 -17.68 17.86 4.95
N ARG A 430 -17.60 18.11 6.26
CA ARG A 430 -18.25 19.26 6.90
C ARG A 430 -17.71 20.58 6.38
N ILE A 431 -16.38 20.71 6.22
CA ILE A 431 -15.77 21.93 5.67
C ILE A 431 -16.18 22.13 4.21
N ALA A 432 -16.27 21.05 3.43
CA ALA A 432 -16.76 21.12 2.06
C ALA A 432 -18.20 21.66 2.01
N LYS A 433 -19.07 21.21 2.95
CA LYS A 433 -20.43 21.75 3.15
C LYS A 433 -20.45 23.23 3.55
N GLU A 434 -19.58 23.64 4.48
CA GLU A 434 -19.45 25.07 4.85
C GLU A 434 -19.00 25.94 3.67
N LEU A 435 -18.22 25.38 2.75
CA LEU A 435 -17.80 26.03 1.51
C LEU A 435 -18.83 25.93 0.37
N GLY A 436 -20.00 25.31 0.61
CA GLY A 436 -21.14 25.29 -0.30
C GLY A 436 -21.26 24.03 -1.17
N THR A 437 -20.52 22.95 -0.91
CA THR A 437 -20.67 21.67 -1.63
C THR A 437 -21.56 20.70 -0.87
N THR A 438 -22.18 19.73 -1.57
CA THR A 438 -23.04 18.71 -0.96
C THR A 438 -22.43 17.31 -1.05
N VAL A 439 -21.10 17.24 -1.15
CA VAL A 439 -20.37 15.98 -1.32
C VAL A 439 -20.52 15.08 -0.10
N VAL A 440 -20.63 13.77 -0.37
CA VAL A 440 -20.55 12.71 0.64
C VAL A 440 -19.30 11.90 0.35
N THR A 441 -18.51 11.66 1.38
CA THR A 441 -17.22 11.00 1.24
C THR A 441 -17.37 9.56 0.78
N LYS A 442 -16.61 9.17 -0.24
CA LYS A 442 -16.37 7.77 -0.61
C LYS A 442 -15.05 7.30 -0.02
N PHE A 443 -14.98 6.05 0.45
CA PHE A 443 -13.75 5.44 0.95
C PHE A 443 -13.83 3.92 0.84
N THR A 444 -12.68 3.25 0.89
CA THR A 444 -12.60 1.78 0.88
C THR A 444 -12.25 1.28 2.27
N LEU A 445 -13.11 0.45 2.87
CA LEU A 445 -12.85 -0.19 4.15
C LEU A 445 -12.15 -1.54 3.95
N ILE A 446 -10.98 -1.72 4.55
CA ILE A 446 -10.16 -2.94 4.49
C ILE A 446 -10.20 -3.62 5.87
N ASP A 447 -10.63 -4.89 5.89
CA ASP A 447 -10.64 -5.71 7.10
C ASP A 447 -9.29 -6.45 7.25
N PRO A 448 -8.61 -6.46 8.41
CA PRO A 448 -7.28 -7.07 8.59
C PRO A 448 -7.22 -8.55 8.19
N GLY A 449 -8.34 -9.30 8.29
CA GLY A 449 -8.44 -10.67 7.78
C GLY A 449 -8.19 -10.79 6.27
N ARG A 450 -8.35 -9.68 5.52
CA ARG A 450 -8.06 -9.57 4.09
C ARG A 450 -6.57 -9.44 3.77
N ALA A 451 -5.79 -8.79 4.63
CA ALA A 451 -4.36 -8.54 4.39
C ALA A 451 -3.49 -9.79 4.60
N SER A 452 -3.87 -10.64 5.56
CA SER A 452 -3.18 -11.89 5.88
C SER A 452 -3.18 -12.90 4.72
N LEU A 453 -4.20 -12.91 3.86
CA LEU A 453 -4.26 -13.85 2.73
C LEU A 453 -3.47 -13.34 1.53
N GLY A 454 -3.51 -12.03 1.25
CA GLY A 454 -2.73 -11.40 0.19
C GLY A 454 -1.23 -11.57 0.37
N SER A 455 -0.72 -11.50 1.62
CA SER A 455 0.69 -11.77 1.91
C SER A 455 1.04 -13.25 2.01
N ALA A 456 0.06 -14.13 2.22
CA ALA A 456 0.25 -15.58 2.37
C ALA A 456 0.13 -16.36 1.04
N LEU A 457 -0.53 -15.78 0.03
CA LEU A 457 -0.54 -16.28 -1.33
C LEU A 457 0.86 -16.12 -1.93
N GLY A 458 1.74 -17.11 -1.70
CA GLY A 458 3.04 -17.20 -2.35
C GLY A 458 2.93 -17.40 -3.88
N THR A 459 4.06 -17.43 -4.57
CA THR A 459 4.14 -17.54 -6.05
C THR A 459 3.40 -18.76 -6.62
N VAL A 460 3.42 -19.90 -5.93
CA VAL A 460 2.73 -21.13 -6.36
C VAL A 460 1.19 -20.96 -6.32
N GLN A 461 0.68 -20.11 -5.43
CA GLN A 461 -0.76 -19.90 -5.28
C GLN A 461 -1.33 -18.86 -6.24
N THR A 462 -0.50 -17.91 -6.66
CA THR A 462 -0.85 -16.99 -7.75
C THR A 462 -1.02 -17.72 -9.07
N ASP A 463 -0.28 -18.81 -9.31
CA ASP A 463 -0.41 -19.63 -10.52
C ASP A 463 -1.75 -20.39 -10.56
N VAL A 464 -2.15 -21.01 -9.44
CA VAL A 464 -3.45 -21.71 -9.33
C VAL A 464 -4.62 -20.73 -9.49
N TYR A 465 -4.54 -19.56 -8.85
CA TYR A 465 -5.55 -18.52 -9.00
C TYR A 465 -5.67 -18.04 -10.47
N GLY A 466 -4.53 -17.91 -11.17
CA GLY A 466 -4.48 -17.62 -12.60
C GLY A 466 -5.14 -18.70 -13.46
N LYS A 467 -4.86 -19.99 -13.19
CA LYS A 467 -5.50 -21.14 -13.88
C LYS A 467 -7.03 -21.10 -13.78
N LEU A 468 -7.57 -20.64 -12.65
CA LEU A 468 -9.01 -20.49 -12.42
C LEU A 468 -9.63 -19.23 -13.07
N GLY A 469 -8.88 -18.55 -13.95
CA GLY A 469 -9.31 -17.34 -14.64
C GLY A 469 -9.24 -16.07 -13.78
N GLY A 470 -8.47 -16.11 -12.69
CA GLY A 470 -8.16 -14.95 -11.87
C GLY A 470 -7.05 -14.10 -12.49
N THR A 471 -7.09 -12.81 -12.18
CA THR A 471 -6.04 -11.84 -12.51
C THR A 471 -5.71 -11.04 -11.27
N ALA A 472 -4.53 -10.43 -11.18
CA ALA A 472 -4.22 -9.56 -10.06
C ALA A 472 -5.22 -8.38 -9.91
N SER A 473 -5.74 -7.87 -11.03
CA SER A 473 -6.80 -6.84 -11.03
C SER A 473 -8.14 -7.32 -10.45
N THR A 474 -8.42 -8.62 -10.51
CA THR A 474 -9.64 -9.21 -9.92
C THR A 474 -9.42 -9.78 -8.53
N LEU A 475 -8.17 -10.00 -8.11
CA LEU A 475 -7.81 -10.65 -6.85
C LEU A 475 -8.44 -9.98 -5.63
N ILE A 476 -8.34 -8.65 -5.52
CA ILE A 476 -8.90 -7.93 -4.36
C ILE A 476 -10.42 -8.05 -4.32
N TYR A 477 -11.09 -7.94 -5.47
CA TYR A 477 -12.53 -8.11 -5.55
C TYR A 477 -12.94 -9.55 -5.23
N ASP A 478 -12.24 -10.54 -5.75
CA ASP A 478 -12.56 -11.95 -5.54
C ASP A 478 -12.26 -12.39 -4.09
N LEU A 479 -11.22 -11.81 -3.45
CA LEU A 479 -10.97 -11.92 -2.00
C LEU A 479 -12.10 -11.30 -1.18
N ASP A 480 -12.62 -10.15 -1.61
CA ASP A 480 -13.77 -9.51 -0.94
C ASP A 480 -15.03 -10.37 -1.04
N GLN A 481 -15.32 -10.89 -2.23
CA GLN A 481 -16.43 -11.81 -2.45
C GLN A 481 -16.28 -13.09 -1.62
N ALA A 482 -15.08 -13.66 -1.57
CA ALA A 482 -14.78 -14.82 -0.72
C ALA A 482 -15.07 -14.54 0.77
N ASN A 483 -14.66 -13.36 1.27
CA ASN A 483 -14.96 -12.95 2.64
C ASN A 483 -16.47 -12.75 2.88
N CYS A 484 -17.19 -12.21 1.90
CA CYS A 484 -18.64 -12.09 1.97
C CYS A 484 -19.31 -13.47 2.09
N LEU A 485 -18.80 -14.49 1.40
CA LEU A 485 -19.28 -15.87 1.52
C LEU A 485 -19.00 -16.46 2.90
N VAL A 486 -17.82 -16.21 3.48
CA VAL A 486 -17.52 -16.61 4.87
C VAL A 486 -18.53 -15.98 5.83
N GLN A 487 -18.80 -14.68 5.70
CA GLN A 487 -19.78 -13.99 6.53
C GLN A 487 -21.20 -14.51 6.33
N LEU A 488 -21.58 -14.87 5.10
CA LEU A 488 -22.86 -15.49 4.79
C LEU A 488 -23.01 -16.83 5.52
N VAL A 489 -21.99 -17.71 5.48
CA VAL A 489 -22.00 -18.99 6.22
C VAL A 489 -22.17 -18.75 7.71
N ILE A 490 -21.33 -17.90 8.31
CA ILE A 490 -21.36 -17.62 9.76
C ILE A 490 -22.72 -17.07 10.20
N LYS A 491 -23.24 -16.07 9.46
CA LYS A 491 -24.53 -15.44 9.81
C LYS A 491 -25.70 -16.40 9.60
N SER A 492 -25.73 -17.15 8.50
CA SER A 492 -26.80 -18.12 8.24
C SER A 492 -26.84 -19.23 9.29
N ASP A 493 -25.69 -19.78 9.67
CA ASP A 493 -25.61 -20.79 10.72
C ASP A 493 -25.97 -20.20 12.10
N SER A 494 -25.61 -18.95 12.38
CA SER A 494 -25.99 -18.27 13.63
C SER A 494 -27.50 -18.01 13.71
N MET A 495 -28.13 -17.57 12.62
CA MET A 495 -29.57 -17.26 12.58
C MET A 495 -30.44 -18.52 12.68
N THR A 496 -29.95 -19.65 12.19
CA THR A 496 -30.70 -20.90 12.15
C THR A 496 -30.51 -21.80 13.38
N ARG A 497 -29.72 -21.35 14.38
CA ARG A 497 -29.44 -22.13 15.61
C ARG A 497 -30.69 -22.58 16.39
N MET A 498 -31.76 -21.78 16.35
CA MET A 498 -33.01 -22.07 17.05
C MET A 498 -34.10 -22.68 16.15
N GLN A 499 -33.75 -23.08 14.92
CA GLN A 499 -34.70 -23.67 13.96
C GLN A 499 -34.62 -25.21 13.94
N SER A 500 -35.62 -25.86 13.32
CA SER A 500 -35.65 -27.33 13.15
C SER A 500 -34.48 -27.84 12.29
N LYS A 501 -34.16 -29.15 12.40
CA LYS A 501 -33.14 -29.80 11.57
C LYS A 501 -33.45 -29.62 10.07
N ASP A 502 -34.68 -29.91 9.66
CA ASP A 502 -35.11 -29.78 8.26
C ASP A 502 -34.92 -28.36 7.70
N SER A 503 -35.22 -27.33 8.51
CA SER A 503 -35.04 -25.93 8.10
C SER A 503 -33.56 -25.57 7.91
N ARG A 504 -32.69 -26.10 8.78
CA ARG A 504 -31.23 -25.93 8.67
C ARG A 504 -30.69 -26.64 7.43
N ASP A 505 -31.19 -27.84 7.13
CA ASP A 505 -30.73 -28.63 6.00
C ASP A 505 -31.14 -27.98 4.67
N VAL A 506 -32.36 -27.44 4.57
CA VAL A 506 -32.80 -26.63 3.41
C VAL A 506 -31.92 -25.39 3.21
N MET A 507 -31.60 -24.66 4.30
CA MET A 507 -30.72 -23.48 4.22
C MET A 507 -29.29 -23.84 3.79
N ARG A 508 -28.74 -24.95 4.30
CA ARG A 508 -27.43 -25.48 3.89
C ARG A 508 -27.44 -25.86 2.42
N GLN A 509 -28.48 -26.56 1.95
CA GLN A 509 -28.61 -26.96 0.56
C GLN A 509 -28.65 -25.74 -0.38
N ASN A 510 -29.49 -24.74 -0.09
CA ASN A 510 -29.56 -23.50 -0.87
C ASN A 510 -28.21 -22.76 -0.92
N ARG A 511 -27.46 -22.80 0.18
CA ARG A 511 -26.12 -22.19 0.26
C ARG A 511 -25.10 -22.95 -0.61
N VAL A 512 -25.13 -24.28 -0.60
CA VAL A 512 -24.27 -25.11 -1.47
C VAL A 512 -24.57 -24.83 -2.94
N GLU A 513 -25.84 -24.70 -3.31
CA GLU A 513 -26.24 -24.35 -4.68
C GLU A 513 -25.75 -22.96 -5.08
N LEU A 514 -25.90 -21.95 -4.22
CA LEU A 514 -25.36 -20.62 -4.45
C LEU A 514 -23.84 -20.65 -4.65
N ILE A 515 -23.10 -21.27 -3.74
CA ILE A 515 -21.63 -21.34 -3.81
C ILE A 515 -21.19 -22.08 -5.08
N SER A 516 -21.87 -23.18 -5.43
CA SER A 516 -21.57 -23.97 -6.63
C SER A 516 -21.78 -23.18 -7.93
N SER A 517 -22.66 -22.17 -7.93
CA SER A 517 -22.90 -21.29 -9.08
C SER A 517 -21.83 -20.22 -9.29
N LEU A 518 -20.95 -19.99 -8.30
CA LEU A 518 -19.96 -18.92 -8.35
C LEU A 518 -18.72 -19.33 -9.16
N PRO A 519 -17.96 -18.34 -9.66
CA PRO A 519 -16.69 -18.59 -10.34
C PRO A 519 -15.72 -19.43 -9.47
N PRO A 520 -15.07 -20.48 -10.02
CA PRO A 520 -14.19 -21.37 -9.26
C PRO A 520 -13.11 -20.65 -8.45
N ARG A 521 -12.52 -19.59 -9.00
CA ARG A 521 -11.52 -18.76 -8.31
C ARG A 521 -12.02 -18.14 -6.99
N ARG A 522 -13.30 -17.74 -6.93
CA ARG A 522 -13.90 -17.18 -5.70
C ARG A 522 -14.16 -18.27 -4.68
N VAL A 523 -14.66 -19.41 -5.14
CA VAL A 523 -14.93 -20.56 -4.27
C VAL A 523 -13.64 -21.10 -3.68
N TRP A 524 -12.57 -21.19 -4.48
CA TRP A 524 -11.24 -21.58 -4.05
C TRP A 524 -10.66 -20.64 -2.96
N LEU A 525 -10.73 -19.32 -3.16
CA LEU A 525 -10.33 -18.35 -2.12
C LEU A 525 -11.18 -18.47 -0.86
N PHE A 526 -12.49 -18.67 -1.03
CA PHE A 526 -13.44 -18.83 0.07
C PHE A 526 -13.15 -20.07 0.92
N VAL A 527 -12.94 -21.24 0.31
CA VAL A 527 -12.64 -22.47 1.06
C VAL A 527 -11.30 -22.38 1.78
N LYS A 528 -10.31 -21.70 1.18
CA LYS A 528 -9.03 -21.41 1.87
C LYS A 528 -9.24 -20.58 3.14
N GLN A 529 -10.09 -19.55 3.07
CA GLN A 529 -10.42 -18.73 4.24
C GLN A 529 -11.17 -19.54 5.31
N LEU A 530 -12.12 -20.39 4.92
CA LEU A 530 -12.82 -21.27 5.86
C LEU A 530 -11.87 -22.26 6.54
N ARG A 531 -10.95 -22.87 5.79
CA ARG A 531 -9.95 -23.79 6.31
C ARG A 531 -8.96 -23.12 7.26
N ASP A 532 -8.55 -21.88 6.98
CA ASP A 532 -7.71 -21.12 7.89
C ASP A 532 -8.46 -20.75 9.18
N LEU A 533 -9.74 -20.35 9.06
CA LEU A 533 -10.59 -20.06 10.22
C LEU A 533 -10.83 -21.31 11.08
N SER A 534 -10.98 -22.48 10.48
CA SER A 534 -11.23 -23.73 11.20
C SER A 534 -10.05 -24.17 12.07
N LYS A 535 -8.83 -23.70 11.75
CA LYS A 535 -7.59 -23.94 12.51
C LYS A 535 -7.36 -22.94 13.64
N ARG A 536 -8.19 -21.91 13.77
CA ARG A 536 -8.02 -20.83 14.74
C ARG A 536 -9.00 -20.95 15.90
N ASN A 537 -8.54 -20.54 17.09
CA ASN A 537 -9.40 -20.42 18.25
C ASN A 537 -10.46 -19.32 18.03
N PRO A 538 -11.77 -19.60 18.22
CA PRO A 538 -12.83 -18.64 17.97
C PRO A 538 -12.75 -17.36 18.82
N LYS A 539 -12.16 -17.44 20.02
CA LYS A 539 -12.05 -16.32 20.97
C LYS A 539 -10.73 -15.56 20.81
N THR A 540 -9.61 -16.26 20.68
CA THR A 540 -8.27 -15.63 20.65
C THR A 540 -7.76 -15.39 19.24
N ARG A 541 -8.39 -15.97 18.21
CA ARG A 541 -7.99 -15.95 16.79
C ARG A 541 -6.57 -16.46 16.50
N GLN A 542 -5.91 -17.05 17.51
CA GLN A 542 -4.62 -17.72 17.40
C GLN A 542 -4.81 -19.13 16.83
N LEU A 543 -3.78 -19.67 16.17
CA LEU A 543 -3.76 -21.06 15.73
C LEU A 543 -3.92 -22.00 16.93
N LEU A 544 -4.70 -23.07 16.75
CA LEU A 544 -4.80 -24.13 17.74
C LEU A 544 -3.43 -24.84 17.91
N PRO A 545 -3.09 -25.34 19.11
CA PRO A 545 -1.81 -26.01 19.35
C PRO A 545 -1.56 -27.15 18.34
N GLY A 546 -0.40 -27.14 17.69
CA GLY A 546 -0.02 -28.15 16.69
C GLY A 546 -0.52 -27.89 15.26
N GLN A 547 -1.30 -26.81 15.02
CA GLN A 547 -1.72 -26.42 13.67
C GLN A 547 -0.73 -25.45 13.03
N THR A 548 -0.47 -25.63 11.74
CA THR A 548 0.29 -24.67 10.92
C THR A 548 -0.60 -24.04 9.86
N SER A 549 -0.38 -22.76 9.57
CA SER A 549 -1.01 -22.06 8.45
C SER A 549 -0.33 -22.51 7.14
N SER A 550 -0.65 -23.73 6.68
CA SER A 550 -0.23 -24.15 5.35
C SER A 550 -1.13 -23.50 4.30
N PRO A 551 -0.55 -22.81 3.31
CA PRO A 551 -1.32 -22.21 2.23
C PRO A 551 -1.95 -23.30 1.32
N GLU A 552 -1.35 -24.49 1.23
CA GLU A 552 -1.82 -25.63 0.44
C GLU A 552 -2.92 -26.43 1.15
N GLY A 553 -3.91 -26.92 0.39
CA GLY A 553 -5.03 -27.73 0.87
C GLY A 553 -5.59 -28.68 -0.19
N VAL A 554 -6.49 -29.59 0.21
CA VAL A 554 -7.07 -30.61 -0.67
C VAL A 554 -7.84 -30.03 -1.86
N GLU A 555 -8.30 -28.79 -1.74
CA GLU A 555 -8.92 -28.04 -2.82
C GLU A 555 -7.99 -27.77 -4.01
N ASP A 556 -6.66 -27.74 -3.77
CA ASP A 556 -5.67 -27.38 -4.79
C ASP A 556 -5.54 -28.46 -5.87
N ALA A 557 -5.74 -29.75 -5.52
CA ALA A 557 -5.74 -30.85 -6.48
C ALA A 557 -6.82 -30.67 -7.57
N PHE A 558 -8.02 -30.24 -7.16
CA PHE A 558 -9.12 -29.94 -8.09
C PHE A 558 -8.86 -28.68 -8.90
N ALA A 559 -8.30 -27.64 -8.26
CA ALA A 559 -7.97 -26.40 -8.93
C ALA A 559 -6.86 -26.57 -9.99
N ASN A 560 -5.88 -27.43 -9.72
CA ASN A 560 -4.83 -27.76 -10.68
C ASN A 560 -5.37 -28.56 -11.87
N ALA A 561 -6.32 -29.47 -11.65
CA ALA A 561 -7.00 -30.24 -12.69
C ALA A 561 -8.21 -29.52 -13.33
N TYR A 562 -8.28 -28.19 -13.28
CA TYR A 562 -9.47 -27.43 -13.71
C TYR A 562 -9.95 -27.73 -15.14
N ASN A 563 -9.04 -28.11 -16.04
CA ASN A 563 -9.29 -28.33 -17.47
C ASN A 563 -10.11 -29.60 -17.77
N VAL A 564 -10.17 -30.57 -16.85
CA VAL A 564 -10.93 -31.82 -17.07
C VAL A 564 -12.38 -31.76 -16.60
N PHE A 565 -12.76 -30.71 -15.87
CA PHE A 565 -14.11 -30.56 -15.33
C PHE A 565 -15.08 -29.91 -16.32
N LYS A 566 -16.33 -30.34 -16.28
CA LYS A 566 -17.45 -29.65 -16.94
C LYS A 566 -17.65 -28.24 -16.34
N PRO A 567 -18.21 -27.30 -17.13
CA PRO A 567 -18.68 -26.02 -16.60
C PRO A 567 -19.57 -26.20 -15.36
N ASN A 568 -19.39 -25.35 -14.35
CA ASN A 568 -20.13 -25.32 -13.08
C ASN A 568 -19.93 -26.52 -12.14
N HIS A 569 -19.13 -27.54 -12.49
CA HIS A 569 -18.86 -28.68 -11.60
C HIS A 569 -17.63 -28.47 -10.72
N LEU A 570 -16.62 -27.74 -11.22
CA LEU A 570 -15.38 -27.49 -10.50
C LEU A 570 -15.61 -26.77 -9.15
N SER A 571 -16.40 -25.70 -9.13
CA SER A 571 -16.76 -24.96 -7.91
C SER A 571 -17.40 -25.87 -6.86
N ARG A 572 -18.32 -26.75 -7.29
CA ARG A 572 -18.99 -27.72 -6.42
C ARG A 572 -17.98 -28.71 -5.82
N MET A 573 -17.05 -29.24 -6.62
CA MET A 573 -16.05 -30.20 -6.15
C MET A 573 -15.05 -29.56 -5.19
N ILE A 574 -14.55 -28.35 -5.50
CA ILE A 574 -13.68 -27.55 -4.62
C ILE A 574 -14.35 -27.32 -3.26
N TYR A 575 -15.63 -26.95 -3.25
CA TYR A 575 -16.37 -26.76 -2.01
C TYR A 575 -16.53 -28.06 -1.22
N LYS A 576 -17.03 -29.12 -1.85
CA LYS A 576 -17.33 -30.39 -1.18
C LYS A 576 -16.11 -31.04 -0.53
N VAL A 577 -14.96 -31.04 -1.23
CA VAL A 577 -13.74 -31.64 -0.68
C VAL A 577 -13.24 -30.87 0.55
N ALA A 578 -13.28 -29.53 0.51
CA ALA A 578 -12.83 -28.70 1.61
C ALA A 578 -13.79 -28.76 2.82
N ASP A 579 -15.10 -28.86 2.56
CA ASP A 579 -16.12 -29.04 3.60
C ASP A 579 -15.94 -30.39 4.31
N LEU A 580 -15.72 -31.47 3.56
CA LEU A 580 -15.42 -32.80 4.10
C LEU A 580 -14.11 -32.85 4.91
N GLU A 581 -13.04 -32.22 4.41
CA GLU A 581 -11.78 -32.12 5.17
C GLU A 581 -11.98 -31.34 6.47
N THR A 582 -12.72 -30.23 6.42
CA THR A 582 -13.02 -29.43 7.61
C THR A 582 -13.85 -30.24 8.60
N PHE A 583 -14.90 -30.93 8.14
CA PHE A 583 -15.74 -31.77 8.98
C PHE A 583 -14.93 -32.88 9.67
N THR A 584 -14.12 -33.62 8.92
CA THR A 584 -13.28 -34.71 9.47
C THR A 584 -12.21 -34.20 10.44
N THR A 585 -11.72 -32.97 10.26
CA THR A 585 -10.82 -32.32 11.22
C THR A 585 -11.51 -32.01 12.55
N TRP A 586 -12.79 -31.65 12.52
CA TRP A 586 -13.59 -31.31 13.71
C TRP A 586 -14.17 -32.56 14.40
N HIS A 587 -14.33 -33.64 13.66
CA HIS A 587 -14.87 -34.91 14.12
C HIS A 587 -13.88 -36.06 13.88
N PRO A 588 -12.73 -36.08 14.57
CA PRO A 588 -11.69 -37.09 14.36
C PRO A 588 -12.15 -38.52 14.68
N ASP A 589 -13.23 -38.66 15.45
CA ASP A 589 -13.82 -39.95 15.81
C ASP A 589 -14.66 -40.57 14.66
N VAL A 590 -15.09 -39.74 13.69
CA VAL A 590 -15.82 -40.17 12.50
C VAL A 590 -14.82 -40.79 11.51
N GLY A 591 -14.91 -42.11 11.32
CA GLY A 591 -13.95 -42.91 10.55
C GLY A 591 -13.04 -43.83 11.37
N LEU A 592 -13.33 -44.04 12.66
CA LEU A 592 -12.68 -45.07 13.48
C LEU A 592 -13.49 -46.38 13.56
N VAL A 593 -14.70 -46.43 13.01
CA VAL A 593 -15.66 -47.49 13.33
C VAL A 593 -15.48 -48.73 12.46
N ARG A 594 -14.39 -49.46 12.73
CA ARG A 594 -14.15 -50.78 12.11
C ARG A 594 -14.80 -51.94 12.87
N ASN A 595 -15.19 -51.76 14.14
CA ASN A 595 -15.73 -52.82 14.99
C ASN A 595 -16.88 -52.28 15.86
N PHE A 596 -18.13 -52.45 15.42
CA PHE A 596 -19.31 -52.14 16.22
C PHE A 596 -19.50 -53.16 17.34
N ARG A 597 -19.84 -52.71 18.54
CA ARG A 597 -20.19 -53.61 19.65
C ARG A 597 -21.68 -53.96 19.65
N SER A 598 -22.56 -53.00 19.28
CA SER A 598 -23.99 -53.23 19.06
C SER A 598 -24.69 -52.05 18.35
N LEU A 599 -25.87 -52.32 17.76
CA LEU A 599 -26.74 -51.32 17.12
C LEU A 599 -27.30 -50.26 18.09
N GLU A 600 -27.41 -50.58 19.37
CA GLU A 600 -27.94 -49.67 20.39
C GLU A 600 -26.91 -48.63 20.87
N GLU A 601 -25.62 -48.97 20.83
CA GLU A 601 -24.54 -48.09 21.30
C GLU A 601 -23.92 -47.24 20.18
N ASP A 602 -23.77 -47.79 18.97
CA ASP A 602 -22.96 -47.16 17.90
C ASP A 602 -23.78 -46.71 16.67
N GLY A 603 -25.10 -46.97 16.64
CA GLY A 603 -25.93 -46.76 15.44
C GLY A 603 -25.96 -45.32 14.92
N HIS A 604 -25.88 -44.32 15.79
CA HIS A 604 -25.80 -42.92 15.38
C HIS A 604 -24.51 -42.59 14.63
N HIS A 605 -23.37 -43.13 15.06
CA HIS A 605 -22.08 -42.91 14.39
C HIS A 605 -22.01 -43.61 13.03
N VAL A 606 -22.64 -44.78 12.88
CA VAL A 606 -22.80 -45.47 11.58
C VAL A 606 -23.52 -44.56 10.60
N MET A 607 -24.66 -44.00 11.01
CA MET A 607 -25.49 -43.18 10.12
C MET A 607 -24.77 -41.89 9.74
N GLU A 608 -24.08 -41.23 10.67
CA GLU A 608 -23.24 -40.06 10.37
C GLU A 608 -22.10 -40.39 9.37
N GLU A 609 -21.49 -41.57 9.50
CA GLU A 609 -20.43 -42.01 8.57
C GLU A 609 -21.00 -42.33 7.17
N ILE A 610 -22.18 -42.93 7.08
CA ILE A 610 -22.89 -43.20 5.82
C ILE A 610 -23.30 -41.87 5.14
N GLU A 611 -23.90 -40.93 5.87
CA GLU A 611 -24.27 -39.60 5.36
C GLU A 611 -23.02 -38.86 4.83
N MET A 612 -21.90 -38.93 5.56
CA MET A 612 -20.63 -38.31 5.16
C MET A 612 -20.06 -38.94 3.88
N VAL A 613 -20.10 -40.26 3.73
CA VAL A 613 -19.48 -40.99 2.61
C VAL A 613 -20.33 -40.96 1.33
N PHE A 614 -21.66 -40.91 1.44
CA PHE A 614 -22.55 -40.99 0.28
C PHE A 614 -23.30 -39.69 -0.02
N ASP A 615 -23.91 -39.07 0.99
CA ASP A 615 -24.81 -37.93 0.75
C ASP A 615 -24.04 -36.65 0.46
N ASN A 616 -22.99 -36.36 1.25
CA ASN A 616 -22.20 -35.14 1.09
C ASN A 616 -21.43 -35.08 -0.26
N PRO A 617 -20.61 -36.07 -0.64
CA PRO A 617 -19.92 -36.07 -1.94
C PRO A 617 -20.89 -36.24 -3.13
N GLY A 618 -21.99 -36.97 -2.94
CA GLY A 618 -22.87 -37.40 -4.02
C GLY A 618 -22.32 -38.59 -4.80
N SER A 619 -22.90 -38.86 -5.97
CA SER A 619 -22.50 -40.00 -6.82
C SER A 619 -21.33 -39.66 -7.75
N ILE A 620 -20.38 -40.59 -7.88
CA ILE A 620 -19.27 -40.53 -8.83
C ILE A 620 -19.75 -40.49 -10.29
N ARG A 621 -21.00 -40.91 -10.54
CA ARG A 621 -21.70 -40.77 -11.83
C ARG A 621 -21.88 -39.33 -12.28
N ASP A 622 -21.82 -38.37 -11.34
CA ASP A 622 -21.93 -36.93 -11.58
C ASP A 622 -20.70 -36.18 -11.03
N CYS A 623 -19.51 -36.79 -11.10
CA CYS A 623 -18.29 -36.14 -10.62
C CYS A 623 -17.85 -34.94 -11.47
N GLY A 624 -18.44 -34.74 -12.65
CA GLY A 624 -18.14 -33.62 -13.54
C GLY A 624 -16.94 -33.85 -14.46
N ILE A 625 -16.28 -35.01 -14.39
CA ILE A 625 -15.17 -35.38 -15.28
C ILE A 625 -15.70 -36.36 -16.32
N LYS A 626 -15.78 -35.92 -17.59
CA LYS A 626 -16.41 -36.71 -18.67
C LYS A 626 -15.80 -38.10 -18.85
N ALA A 627 -14.48 -38.22 -18.73
CA ALA A 627 -13.77 -39.49 -18.91
C ALA A 627 -14.15 -40.50 -17.81
N ILE A 628 -14.20 -40.04 -16.55
CA ILE A 628 -14.61 -40.86 -15.40
C ILE A 628 -16.08 -41.26 -15.52
N GLU A 629 -16.97 -40.30 -15.81
CA GLU A 629 -18.40 -40.61 -15.98
C GLU A 629 -18.65 -41.60 -17.14
N GLY A 630 -17.85 -41.53 -18.21
CA GLY A 630 -17.86 -42.51 -19.29
C GLY A 630 -17.46 -43.90 -18.82
N ALA A 631 -16.37 -44.01 -18.05
CA ALA A 631 -15.93 -45.27 -17.47
C ALA A 631 -16.97 -45.85 -16.50
N VAL A 632 -17.58 -45.00 -15.67
CA VAL A 632 -18.66 -45.37 -14.74
C VAL A 632 -19.86 -45.95 -15.48
N ARG A 633 -20.25 -45.38 -16.64
CA ARG A 633 -21.35 -45.93 -17.46
C ARG A 633 -21.03 -47.33 -17.97
N ILE A 634 -19.78 -47.59 -18.34
CA ILE A 634 -19.34 -48.92 -18.81
C ILE A 634 -19.35 -49.90 -17.63
N LEU A 635 -18.75 -49.52 -16.50
CA LEU A 635 -18.73 -50.33 -15.28
C LEU A 635 -20.15 -50.66 -14.81
N ALA A 636 -21.07 -49.70 -14.83
CA ALA A 636 -22.46 -49.93 -14.41
C ALA A 636 -23.21 -51.01 -15.21
N THR A 637 -22.68 -51.46 -16.36
CA THR A 637 -23.25 -52.58 -17.12
C THR A 637 -22.81 -53.97 -16.62
N GLN A 638 -21.80 -54.03 -15.75
CA GLN A 638 -21.29 -55.27 -15.17
C GLN A 638 -22.09 -55.64 -13.90
N PRO A 639 -22.25 -56.94 -13.59
CA PRO A 639 -22.97 -57.37 -12.40
C PRO A 639 -22.23 -56.96 -11.12
N CYS A 640 -22.92 -56.20 -10.26
CA CYS A 640 -22.45 -55.89 -8.91
C CYS A 640 -22.35 -57.19 -8.09
N PRO A 641 -21.32 -57.37 -7.23
CA PRO A 641 -21.22 -58.54 -6.37
C PRO A 641 -22.49 -58.71 -5.51
N PRO A 642 -23.01 -59.94 -5.35
CA PRO A 642 -24.21 -60.19 -4.55
C PRO A 642 -23.95 -59.91 -3.06
N ARG A 643 -24.94 -59.33 -2.37
CA ARG A 643 -24.89 -58.90 -0.97
C ARG A 643 -24.43 -59.98 0.03
N HIS A 644 -24.60 -61.27 -0.31
CA HIS A 644 -24.15 -62.41 0.50
C HIS A 644 -22.62 -62.58 0.58
N ALA A 645 -21.84 -61.84 -0.23
CA ALA A 645 -20.37 -61.83 -0.16
C ALA A 645 -19.81 -60.80 0.84
N ILE A 646 -20.67 -60.05 1.53
CA ILE A 646 -20.31 -58.94 2.40
C ILE A 646 -20.53 -59.35 3.86
N ASP A 647 -19.51 -59.14 4.70
CA ASP A 647 -19.60 -59.42 6.14
C ASP A 647 -20.66 -58.52 6.80
N THR A 648 -21.74 -59.13 7.27
CA THR A 648 -22.88 -58.44 7.92
C THR A 648 -22.53 -57.81 9.27
N ASN A 649 -21.35 -58.10 9.84
CA ASN A 649 -20.87 -57.51 11.08
C ASN A 649 -20.06 -56.21 10.88
N THR A 650 -20.07 -55.65 9.67
CA THR A 650 -19.35 -54.42 9.30
C THR A 650 -20.30 -53.32 8.85
N VAL A 651 -19.81 -52.07 8.68
CA VAL A 651 -20.59 -50.93 8.12
C VAL A 651 -21.34 -51.31 6.85
N TYR A 652 -20.75 -52.20 6.04
CA TYR A 652 -21.30 -52.62 4.75
C TYR A 652 -22.66 -53.34 4.85
N GLY A 653 -22.99 -53.94 6.01
CA GLY A 653 -24.30 -54.54 6.25
C GLY A 653 -25.46 -53.53 6.26
N PHE A 654 -25.17 -52.26 6.60
CA PHE A 654 -26.14 -51.18 6.74
C PHE A 654 -26.39 -50.38 5.45
N LEU A 655 -25.61 -50.63 4.40
CA LEU A 655 -25.73 -49.90 3.14
C LEU A 655 -26.96 -50.33 2.35
N SER A 656 -27.59 -49.37 1.67
CA SER A 656 -28.60 -49.65 0.65
C SER A 656 -27.95 -50.31 -0.57
N ASP A 657 -28.76 -50.99 -1.40
CA ASP A 657 -28.25 -51.61 -2.63
C ASP A 657 -27.69 -50.53 -3.59
N GLU A 658 -28.22 -49.31 -3.56
CA GLU A 658 -27.69 -48.17 -4.33
C GLU A 658 -26.33 -47.70 -3.81
N GLN A 659 -26.16 -47.65 -2.47
CA GLN A 659 -24.89 -47.29 -1.84
C GLN A 659 -23.81 -48.35 -2.09
N LEU A 660 -24.18 -49.64 -2.06
CA LEU A 660 -23.29 -50.74 -2.43
C LEU A 660 -22.88 -50.65 -3.90
N GLN A 661 -23.82 -50.33 -4.78
CA GLN A 661 -23.53 -50.13 -6.20
C GLN A 661 -22.61 -48.92 -6.43
N GLU A 662 -22.85 -47.81 -5.74
CA GLU A 662 -22.02 -46.61 -5.79
C GLU A 662 -20.59 -46.90 -5.31
N LEU A 663 -20.44 -47.63 -4.19
CA LEU A 663 -19.12 -48.04 -3.68
C LEU A 663 -18.36 -48.93 -4.67
N TRP A 664 -19.06 -49.89 -5.28
CA TRP A 664 -18.49 -50.75 -6.31
C TRP A 664 -18.01 -49.95 -7.52
N LEU A 665 -18.79 -48.95 -7.96
CA LEU A 665 -18.38 -48.04 -9.03
C LEU A 665 -17.15 -47.21 -8.66
N ARG A 666 -17.11 -46.64 -7.45
CA ARG A 666 -15.95 -45.86 -6.97
C ARG A 666 -14.67 -46.70 -7.00
N ASN A 667 -14.72 -47.93 -6.48
CA ASN A 667 -13.58 -48.85 -6.48
C ASN A 667 -13.14 -49.24 -7.92
N GLY A 668 -14.10 -49.51 -8.81
CA GLY A 668 -13.79 -49.80 -10.22
C GLY A 668 -13.12 -48.63 -10.94
N VAL A 669 -13.55 -47.40 -10.67
CA VAL A 669 -12.91 -46.19 -11.22
C VAL A 669 -11.52 -45.99 -10.63
N GLU A 670 -11.34 -46.14 -9.32
CA GLU A 670 -10.02 -45.96 -8.68
C GLU A 670 -8.96 -46.89 -9.27
N MET A 671 -9.30 -48.17 -9.47
CA MET A 671 -8.41 -49.17 -10.07
C MET A 671 -8.02 -48.82 -11.52
N THR A 672 -8.89 -48.12 -12.25
CA THR A 672 -8.68 -47.78 -13.66
C THR A 672 -8.31 -46.32 -13.89
N PHE A 673 -8.20 -45.52 -12.82
CA PHE A 673 -8.07 -44.06 -12.90
C PHE A 673 -6.86 -43.60 -13.73
N ASP A 674 -5.70 -44.21 -13.50
CA ASP A 674 -4.47 -43.87 -14.22
C ASP A 674 -4.62 -44.14 -15.72
N THR A 675 -5.35 -45.20 -16.08
CA THR A 675 -5.62 -45.52 -17.49
C THR A 675 -6.59 -44.52 -18.12
N ILE A 676 -7.59 -44.07 -17.36
CA ILE A 676 -8.62 -43.12 -17.83
C ILE A 676 -8.05 -41.71 -18.01
N MET A 677 -7.13 -41.30 -17.14
CA MET A 677 -6.76 -39.89 -16.98
C MET A 677 -5.33 -39.54 -17.47
N LYS A 678 -4.47 -40.53 -17.77
CA LYS A 678 -3.07 -40.30 -18.19
C LYS A 678 -2.89 -39.39 -19.41
N ASP A 679 -3.87 -39.35 -20.32
CA ASP A 679 -3.77 -38.61 -21.59
C ASP A 679 -4.30 -37.16 -21.44
N VAL A 680 -4.86 -36.80 -20.27
CA VAL A 680 -5.49 -35.50 -20.03
C VAL A 680 -4.88 -34.70 -18.87
N LEU A 681 -4.08 -35.34 -18.01
CA LEU A 681 -3.40 -34.71 -16.86
C LEU A 681 -1.91 -35.04 -16.86
N GLY A 682 -1.09 -34.11 -16.36
CA GLY A 682 0.33 -34.40 -16.08
C GLY A 682 0.47 -35.40 -14.93
N GLU A 683 1.61 -36.10 -14.84
CA GLU A 683 1.84 -37.16 -13.85
C GLU A 683 1.63 -36.69 -12.40
N SER A 684 2.11 -35.48 -12.05
CA SER A 684 1.90 -34.89 -10.73
C SER A 684 0.43 -34.60 -10.44
N GLU A 685 -0.28 -33.97 -11.38
CA GLU A 685 -1.71 -33.62 -11.24
C GLU A 685 -2.58 -34.87 -11.17
N LEU A 686 -2.23 -35.90 -11.93
CA LEU A 686 -2.89 -37.21 -11.94
C LEU A 686 -2.84 -37.88 -10.57
N GLN A 687 -1.64 -37.99 -9.98
CA GLN A 687 -1.46 -38.65 -8.68
C GLN A 687 -2.14 -37.87 -7.56
N GLU A 688 -2.03 -36.54 -7.57
CA GLU A 688 -2.66 -35.69 -6.57
C GLU A 688 -4.19 -35.77 -6.65
N LEU A 689 -4.76 -35.65 -7.86
CA LEU A 689 -6.21 -35.72 -8.04
C LEU A 689 -6.75 -37.11 -7.66
N LYS A 690 -6.07 -38.21 -8.04
CA LYS A 690 -6.44 -39.58 -7.64
C LYS A 690 -6.49 -39.69 -6.12
N HIS A 691 -5.42 -39.24 -5.46
CA HIS A 691 -5.31 -39.31 -4.01
C HIS A 691 -6.46 -38.57 -3.33
N VAL A 692 -6.69 -37.32 -3.72
CA VAL A 692 -7.73 -36.50 -3.09
C VAL A 692 -9.13 -37.03 -3.41
N MET A 693 -9.40 -37.44 -4.66
CA MET A 693 -10.70 -37.97 -5.06
C MET A 693 -11.08 -39.21 -4.26
N PHE A 694 -10.23 -40.23 -4.13
CA PHE A 694 -10.63 -41.49 -3.52
C PHE A 694 -10.34 -41.59 -2.02
N ARG A 695 -9.49 -40.70 -1.47
CA ARG A 695 -9.24 -40.66 -0.02
C ARG A 695 -10.13 -39.69 0.73
N HIS A 696 -10.50 -38.57 0.11
CA HIS A 696 -11.27 -37.51 0.77
C HIS A 696 -12.72 -37.45 0.28
N LEU A 697 -12.96 -37.45 -1.03
CA LEU A 697 -14.29 -37.18 -1.59
C LEU A 697 -15.13 -38.45 -1.83
N TYR A 698 -14.67 -39.35 -2.67
CA TYR A 698 -15.32 -40.61 -3.08
C TYR A 698 -14.65 -41.82 -2.43
N ARG A 699 -14.69 -41.89 -1.09
CA ARG A 699 -14.07 -42.98 -0.34
C ARG A 699 -14.53 -44.35 -0.80
N VAL A 700 -13.57 -45.27 -0.92
CA VAL A 700 -13.76 -46.68 -1.29
C VAL A 700 -13.68 -47.64 -0.10
N GLU A 701 -13.25 -47.16 1.07
CA GLU A 701 -13.10 -47.94 2.30
C GLU A 701 -13.63 -47.18 3.54
N PHE A 702 -14.20 -47.92 4.51
CA PHE A 702 -14.56 -47.41 5.83
C PHE A 702 -13.41 -47.62 6.84
N GLY A 703 -12.98 -46.52 7.46
CA GLY A 703 -11.91 -46.44 8.45
C GLY A 703 -10.47 -46.46 7.91
N GLY A 704 -9.64 -45.49 8.30
CA GLY A 704 -8.19 -45.45 8.02
C GLY A 704 -7.38 -45.90 9.26
N ARG A 705 -6.41 -46.82 9.16
CA ARG A 705 -5.06 -46.55 8.64
C ARG A 705 -4.53 -47.68 7.75
N VAL A 706 -3.83 -47.24 6.72
CA VAL A 706 -2.85 -47.94 5.88
C VAL A 706 -1.94 -48.82 6.76
N ARG A 707 -1.84 -50.12 6.45
CA ARG A 707 -0.66 -50.92 6.84
C ARG A 707 0.51 -50.34 6.04
N GLY A 708 1.54 -49.90 6.78
CA GLY A 708 2.69 -49.14 6.27
C GLY A 708 3.54 -49.89 5.25
#